data_AF-A0A7T4N976-F1
#
_entry.id   AF-A0A7T4N976-F1
#
_cell.length_a   1.000
_cell.length_b   1.000
_cell.length_c   1.000
_cell.angle_alpha   90.00
_cell.angle_beta   90.00
_cell.angle_gamma   90.00
#
_symmetry.space_group_name_H-M   'P 1'
#
loop_
_entity.id
_entity.type
_entity.pdbx_description
1 polymer ?
#
loop_
_entity_poly.entity_id
_entity_poly.type
_entity_poly.pdbx_seq_one_letter_code
_entity_poly.pdbx_strand_id
1 'polypeptide(L)'
;MSSVFFDRERIAEWLGDRAVAKARSVGPVTHVRWQGATLSGDVQGTQPLPYRTRVRFRTDGGSPWAQSDCSCPVGRDCKHVAALLLAELDYHDEMDHITQVDPDQDHAPDDGTSPSSLPPKPLTNLTRPSGVRPEVVSWLERFRARAEAAGTVAQKAGAVRHQTLAYRLNWSDFHMRHEVVLYRARCNLDGVVVAIDEPWDNVEAALLKQPKFVSDEDLSILRGLWLGRSREDFGQFILRGTNGAEMLQKLISTGRLFFDFEPAPGRAEPAPLARAADRPGRIEWEPLADQRLRPVLRTEPRASMVLPTEPVWYVDGAANEAGIVQSSLPFQQLPDYLAMPPISLAEAPLVASVLREIAPGLPLPPTHDASAIRVIDVEPVPVLTLNSHALPSAAKGERRKTETVELAGVSFDYDGVSINVDSSVTLVPMPGGDVIHIRRRYDAEKKRLLELRKTGLQKVPTSRVYASRLLPDTMLGLPDTDAWSAFVNDAVPELVSQGWRVTMAPEFRYNVIEIDAIDGTAHQAGDGWFDLEMGIRIGERNVRLEPLLADLFRRDRRWLSGALESIADSEPIELKTEENKRLRLRADRLKPVVRVLVDLFDSLGGTLAEGAPLRVPSVDAGRLDALNETGRWQFRGDDSIRQLARRLQAGPGLREVPVPRGLKAELRAYQHQGLNWMQFLREQDLAGVLADDMGLGKTVQTLAHILAEKEAGRLKRPALIVVPTTLVHNWREEARRFAPELKVLVLNGPQRKERFEQIGEHELILTTYALLWRDQKVLAEHEYHLLILDEAQYVKNASTKAAQAIRGLRARHRLCLTGTPLENHLGELWSQFDFLLPGFLGSQKDFTRRWRNPIEKNGDGVRRALLARRIRPFMLRRRKDEVAKELPAKTTIVCSVDLEGAQRDLYETVRTAMQEKVRVAVSAQGLARSHIIVLDALLKLRQVCCDPRLVRTLKAGDAVQPDQATAGRSAEPAADSPTGKRGKADHEKLEKSARAMRSAKLDLLLSMLPELIEEGRRVLLFSQFTGMLSLIAEALDEAAIPYVILTGDTTDRVTPVERFQQGDVPLFLISLKAGGVGLNLTAADTVIHYDPWWNPAAENQATDRAHRLGQDKPVFVYKLIAAGSIEEKIVELQEQKAGLADSILSEDAAGAAKFSDDDLDALFAPMPEIEGAR
;
A
#
# COMPACT_ATOMS: atom_id res chain seq x y z
N MET A 1 -35.00 19.14 -16.88
CA MET A 1 -36.28 19.17 -16.14
C MET A 1 -36.03 18.61 -14.73
N SER A 2 -37.04 18.17 -13.97
CA SER A 2 -36.98 17.86 -12.53
C SER A 2 -35.86 16.90 -12.13
N SER A 3 -35.02 17.31 -11.17
CA SER A 3 -33.78 16.62 -10.78
C SER A 3 -34.00 15.44 -9.81
N VAL A 4 -34.98 14.57 -10.06
CA VAL A 4 -35.33 13.44 -9.18
C VAL A 4 -35.15 12.09 -9.87
N PHE A 5 -33.92 11.56 -9.84
CA PHE A 5 -33.64 10.18 -10.22
C PHE A 5 -34.08 9.18 -9.14
N PHE A 6 -34.88 8.21 -9.54
CA PHE A 6 -35.14 6.95 -8.84
C PHE A 6 -35.10 5.80 -9.86
N ASP A 7 -35.11 4.57 -9.38
CA ASP A 7 -34.90 3.36 -10.19
C ASP A 7 -35.79 2.22 -9.64
N ARG A 8 -35.90 1.11 -10.38
CA ARG A 8 -36.80 0.00 -10.02
C ARG A 8 -36.44 -0.65 -8.66
N GLU A 9 -35.18 -0.57 -8.23
CA GLU A 9 -34.73 -1.09 -6.93
C GLU A 9 -35.16 -0.16 -5.78
N ARG A 10 -34.96 1.16 -5.90
CA ARG A 10 -35.40 2.14 -4.89
C ARG A 10 -36.92 2.28 -4.79
N ILE A 11 -37.67 2.04 -5.87
CA ILE A 11 -39.13 1.89 -5.79
C ILE A 11 -39.51 0.68 -4.92
N ALA A 12 -38.74 -0.42 -4.96
CA ALA A 12 -38.94 -1.57 -4.09
C ALA A 12 -38.49 -1.32 -2.64
N GLU A 13 -37.40 -0.59 -2.41
CA GLU A 13 -36.99 -0.15 -1.06
C GLU A 13 -38.06 0.73 -0.39
N TRP A 14 -38.65 1.68 -1.12
CA TRP A 14 -39.63 2.62 -0.57
C TRP A 14 -41.03 2.03 -0.36
N LEU A 15 -41.46 1.09 -1.21
CA LEU A 15 -42.85 0.59 -1.23
C LEU A 15 -42.99 -0.90 -0.86
N GLY A 16 -41.87 -1.61 -0.76
CA GLY A 16 -41.81 -3.06 -0.62
C GLY A 16 -42.16 -3.83 -1.90
N ASP A 17 -41.47 -4.94 -2.13
CA ASP A 17 -41.65 -5.81 -3.31
C ASP A 17 -43.12 -6.18 -3.57
N ARG A 18 -43.91 -6.34 -2.51
CA ARG A 18 -45.32 -6.73 -2.58
C ARG A 18 -46.22 -5.64 -3.19
N ALA A 19 -45.83 -4.36 -3.11
CA ALA A 19 -46.51 -3.27 -3.81
C ALA A 19 -46.07 -3.21 -5.28
N VAL A 20 -44.76 -3.34 -5.54
CA VAL A 20 -44.15 -3.28 -6.88
C VAL A 20 -44.58 -4.45 -7.76
N ALA A 21 -44.57 -5.68 -7.24
CA ALA A 21 -45.07 -6.86 -7.96
C ALA A 21 -46.56 -6.72 -8.31
N LYS A 22 -47.36 -6.07 -7.45
CA LYS A 22 -48.77 -5.78 -7.71
C LYS A 22 -48.99 -4.63 -8.68
N ALA A 23 -48.01 -3.74 -8.91
CA ALA A 23 -48.10 -2.64 -9.87
C ALA A 23 -48.35 -3.12 -11.30
N ARG A 24 -47.86 -4.31 -11.66
CA ARG A 24 -48.11 -4.97 -12.96
C ARG A 24 -49.55 -5.44 -13.18
N SER A 25 -50.41 -5.37 -12.15
CA SER A 25 -51.85 -5.70 -12.20
C SER A 25 -52.71 -4.46 -11.90
N VAL A 26 -52.28 -3.33 -12.44
CA VAL A 26 -52.97 -2.04 -12.40
C VAL A 26 -53.20 -1.61 -13.85
N GLY A 27 -54.30 -0.91 -14.11
CA GLY A 27 -54.58 -0.36 -15.43
C GLY A 27 -53.66 0.81 -15.79
N PRO A 28 -53.85 1.40 -16.98
CA PRO A 28 -52.95 2.44 -17.50
C PRO A 28 -52.80 3.62 -16.53
N VAL A 29 -51.57 4.14 -16.48
CA VAL A 29 -51.24 5.41 -15.84
C VAL A 29 -51.40 6.52 -16.88
N THR A 30 -52.05 7.61 -16.50
CA THR A 30 -52.34 8.76 -17.37
C THR A 30 -52.07 10.07 -16.64
N HIS A 31 -51.97 11.17 -17.40
CA HIS A 31 -51.69 12.52 -16.87
C HIS A 31 -50.43 12.64 -15.99
N VAL A 32 -49.43 11.78 -16.23
CA VAL A 32 -48.16 11.80 -15.48
C VAL A 32 -47.46 13.14 -15.66
N ARG A 33 -47.19 13.82 -14.54
CA ARG A 33 -46.71 15.21 -14.49
C ARG A 33 -45.80 15.44 -13.28
N TRP A 34 -44.60 15.93 -13.57
CA TRP A 34 -43.69 16.51 -12.58
C TRP A 34 -44.06 17.94 -12.21
N GLN A 35 -43.70 18.31 -10.98
CA GLN A 35 -43.75 19.65 -10.45
C GLN A 35 -42.75 19.82 -9.30
N GLY A 36 -41.65 20.53 -9.52
CA GLY A 36 -40.54 20.61 -8.57
C GLY A 36 -40.05 19.21 -8.20
N ALA A 37 -40.01 18.90 -6.89
CA ALA A 37 -39.72 17.57 -6.37
C ALA A 37 -40.98 16.70 -6.12
N THR A 38 -42.04 16.86 -6.94
CA THR A 38 -43.28 16.07 -6.85
C THR A 38 -43.65 15.45 -8.19
N LEU A 39 -43.85 14.13 -8.21
CA LEU A 39 -44.49 13.41 -9.31
C LEU A 39 -45.99 13.24 -9.01
N SER A 40 -46.83 13.28 -10.04
CA SER A 40 -48.27 13.04 -9.91
C SER A 40 -48.85 12.40 -11.17
N GLY A 41 -49.93 11.62 -11.02
CA GLY A 41 -50.69 11.06 -12.15
C GLY A 41 -51.91 10.26 -11.72
N ASP A 42 -52.73 9.91 -12.71
CA ASP A 42 -53.99 9.18 -12.56
C ASP A 42 -53.77 7.70 -12.90
N VAL A 43 -54.03 6.82 -11.95
CA VAL A 43 -53.71 5.39 -12.06
C VAL A 43 -54.99 4.57 -12.09
N GLN A 44 -55.28 3.88 -13.19
CA GLN A 44 -56.54 3.14 -13.35
C GLN A 44 -56.59 1.90 -12.44
N GLY A 45 -57.34 1.98 -11.35
CA GLY A 45 -57.54 0.88 -10.41
C GLY A 45 -58.66 -0.08 -10.80
N THR A 46 -59.12 -0.87 -9.82
CA THR A 46 -60.30 -1.75 -9.94
C THR A 46 -61.64 -1.02 -9.71
N GLN A 47 -61.61 0.30 -9.52
CA GLN A 47 -62.81 1.16 -9.47
C GLN A 47 -63.02 1.85 -10.84
N PRO A 48 -64.25 2.26 -11.20
CA PRO A 48 -64.52 2.90 -12.50
C PRO A 48 -63.84 4.26 -12.72
N LEU A 49 -63.31 4.88 -11.66
CA LEU A 49 -62.53 6.12 -11.73
C LEU A 49 -61.06 5.82 -11.37
N PRO A 50 -60.09 6.43 -12.07
CA PRO A 50 -58.67 6.35 -11.70
C PRO A 50 -58.41 6.85 -10.27
N TYR A 51 -57.41 6.26 -9.62
CA TYR A 51 -56.90 6.76 -8.35
C TYR A 51 -55.85 7.84 -8.59
N ARG A 52 -56.10 9.04 -8.06
CA ARG A 52 -55.12 10.13 -8.09
C ARG A 52 -53.97 9.81 -7.14
N THR A 53 -52.77 9.88 -7.68
CA THR A 53 -51.55 9.39 -7.03
C THR A 53 -50.48 10.47 -7.10
N ARG A 54 -49.78 10.70 -5.99
CA ARG A 54 -48.74 11.73 -5.86
C ARG A 54 -47.58 11.17 -5.04
N VAL A 55 -46.36 11.53 -5.45
CA VAL A 55 -45.12 11.19 -4.73
C VAL A 55 -44.28 12.45 -4.59
N ARG A 56 -44.00 12.86 -3.36
CA ARG A 56 -43.10 13.98 -3.05
C ARG A 56 -41.76 13.42 -2.64
N PHE A 57 -40.68 14.02 -3.13
CA PHE A 57 -39.32 13.59 -2.87
C PHE A 57 -38.60 14.62 -2.02
N ARG A 58 -37.80 14.16 -1.07
CA ARG A 58 -37.00 14.98 -0.16
C ARG A 58 -35.55 14.51 -0.13
N THR A 59 -34.65 15.41 0.23
CA THR A 59 -33.19 15.20 0.24
C THR A 59 -32.58 15.63 1.57
N ASP A 60 -33.31 15.31 2.63
CA ASP A 60 -33.08 15.75 3.99
C ASP A 60 -32.11 14.73 4.64
N GLY A 61 -30.79 15.02 4.65
CA GLY A 61 -29.78 14.15 5.28
C GLY A 61 -29.09 13.12 4.36
N GLY A 62 -29.05 13.35 3.05
CA GLY A 62 -28.13 12.64 2.12
C GLY A 62 -28.67 11.36 1.46
N SER A 63 -29.69 10.72 2.03
CA SER A 63 -30.47 9.67 1.35
C SER A 63 -31.81 10.24 0.88
N PRO A 64 -32.14 10.18 -0.44
CA PRO A 64 -33.44 10.64 -0.92
C PRO A 64 -34.55 9.68 -0.47
N TRP A 65 -35.63 10.23 0.06
CA TRP A 65 -36.82 9.47 0.44
C TRP A 65 -38.08 10.03 -0.22
N ALA A 66 -39.06 9.16 -0.41
CA ALA A 66 -40.32 9.44 -1.07
C ALA A 66 -41.48 9.40 -0.06
N GLN A 67 -42.33 10.43 -0.07
CA GLN A 67 -43.60 10.42 0.64
C GLN A 67 -44.73 10.33 -0.38
N SER A 68 -45.50 9.25 -0.33
CA SER A 68 -46.62 9.04 -1.26
C SER A 68 -47.98 9.40 -0.64
N ASP A 69 -48.91 9.83 -1.48
CA ASP A 69 -50.33 10.02 -1.17
C ASP A 69 -51.14 9.48 -2.36
N CYS A 70 -52.17 8.66 -2.13
CA CYS A 70 -53.00 8.04 -3.16
C CYS A 70 -54.48 8.01 -2.73
N SER A 71 -55.40 8.39 -3.63
CA SER A 71 -56.84 8.43 -3.37
C SER A 71 -57.53 7.05 -3.31
N CYS A 72 -56.79 5.97 -3.04
CA CYS A 72 -57.31 4.61 -2.89
C CYS A 72 -57.47 4.25 -1.39
N PRO A 73 -58.23 3.20 -1.03
CA PRO A 73 -58.47 2.84 0.37
C PRO A 73 -57.23 2.49 1.21
N VAL A 74 -56.07 2.28 0.59
CA VAL A 74 -54.79 2.03 1.27
C VAL A 74 -54.08 3.33 1.69
N GLY A 75 -54.44 4.47 1.07
CA GLY A 75 -53.92 5.80 1.38
C GLY A 75 -52.49 6.06 0.91
N ARG A 76 -51.53 5.25 1.35
CA ARG A 76 -50.09 5.40 1.04
C ARG A 76 -49.46 4.10 0.57
N ASP A 77 -48.30 4.26 -0.06
CA ASP A 77 -47.30 3.25 -0.43
C ASP A 77 -47.88 2.00 -1.12
N CYS A 78 -48.92 2.23 -1.93
CA CYS A 78 -49.76 1.20 -2.49
C CYS A 78 -49.34 0.83 -3.93
N LYS A 79 -49.95 -0.22 -4.50
CA LYS A 79 -49.66 -0.66 -5.88
C LYS A 79 -49.88 0.43 -6.94
N HIS A 80 -50.70 1.45 -6.67
CA HIS A 80 -50.93 2.57 -7.59
C HIS A 80 -49.76 3.57 -7.55
N VAL A 81 -49.18 3.82 -6.37
CA VAL A 81 -47.93 4.59 -6.20
C VAL A 81 -46.79 3.92 -6.97
N ALA A 82 -46.64 2.60 -6.81
CA ALA A 82 -45.65 1.83 -7.55
C ALA A 82 -45.88 1.90 -9.08
N ALA A 83 -47.14 1.80 -9.54
CA ALA A 83 -47.45 1.92 -10.97
C ALA A 83 -47.11 3.29 -11.55
N LEU A 84 -47.41 4.39 -10.83
CA LEU A 84 -47.05 5.75 -11.26
C LEU A 84 -45.54 5.93 -11.43
N LEU A 85 -44.74 5.42 -10.48
CA LEU A 85 -43.28 5.51 -10.52
C LEU A 85 -42.68 4.64 -11.63
N LEU A 86 -43.23 3.44 -11.88
CA LEU A 86 -42.78 2.59 -12.97
C LEU A 86 -43.12 3.15 -14.35
N ALA A 87 -44.30 3.75 -14.52
CA ALA A 87 -44.70 4.35 -15.80
C ALA A 87 -43.84 5.58 -16.18
N GLU A 88 -43.36 6.34 -15.19
CA GLU A 88 -42.43 7.45 -15.43
C GLU A 88 -41.04 6.98 -15.89
N LEU A 89 -40.55 5.84 -15.38
CA LEU A 89 -39.32 5.22 -15.86
C LEU A 89 -39.47 4.73 -17.30
N ASP A 90 -40.54 3.98 -17.56
CA ASP A 90 -40.77 3.34 -18.86
C ASP A 90 -41.03 4.39 -19.98
N TYR A 91 -41.57 5.57 -19.63
CA TYR A 91 -41.70 6.70 -20.56
C TYR A 91 -40.37 7.43 -20.84
N HIS A 92 -39.42 7.39 -19.90
CA HIS A 92 -38.08 7.96 -20.10
C HIS A 92 -37.20 7.05 -20.97
N ASP A 93 -37.26 5.73 -20.77
CA ASP A 93 -36.49 4.75 -21.58
C ASP A 93 -36.89 4.77 -23.07
N GLU A 94 -38.15 5.08 -23.42
CA GLU A 94 -38.59 5.19 -24.83
C GLU A 94 -38.05 6.44 -25.56
N MET A 95 -37.74 7.53 -24.85
CA MET A 95 -37.29 8.78 -25.50
C MET A 95 -35.82 8.75 -25.93
N ASP A 96 -34.94 8.06 -25.20
CA ASP A 96 -33.51 8.00 -25.51
C ASP A 96 -33.21 7.19 -26.80
N HIS A 97 -34.15 6.36 -27.26
CA HIS A 97 -33.99 5.56 -28.49
C HIS A 97 -34.26 6.30 -29.81
N ILE A 98 -34.71 7.57 -29.78
CA ILE A 98 -35.17 8.29 -30.99
C ILE A 98 -34.12 9.29 -31.54
N THR A 99 -32.97 9.47 -30.88
CA THR A 99 -32.01 10.56 -31.18
C THR A 99 -30.71 10.12 -31.91
N GLN A 100 -30.75 9.02 -32.69
CA GLN A 100 -29.66 8.66 -33.60
C GLN A 100 -30.14 8.57 -35.06
N VAL A 101 -29.70 9.53 -35.88
CA VAL A 101 -29.74 9.48 -37.35
C VAL A 101 -28.40 10.02 -37.86
N ASP A 102 -27.76 9.25 -38.74
CA ASP A 102 -26.40 9.50 -39.23
C ASP A 102 -26.43 10.22 -40.60
N PRO A 103 -25.74 11.36 -40.81
CA PRO A 103 -25.84 12.13 -42.03
C PRO A 103 -24.59 12.01 -42.93
N ASP A 104 -24.65 11.14 -43.93
CA ASP A 104 -23.97 11.37 -45.23
C ASP A 104 -24.59 10.51 -46.35
N GLN A 105 -24.74 11.12 -47.53
CA GLN A 105 -25.11 10.49 -48.81
C GLN A 105 -24.30 11.16 -49.92
N ASP A 106 -23.77 10.41 -50.90
CA ASP A 106 -24.39 10.29 -52.24
C ASP A 106 -23.61 9.37 -53.23
N HIS A 107 -24.24 9.07 -54.37
CA HIS A 107 -23.70 8.61 -55.68
C HIS A 107 -23.53 7.10 -56.01
N ALA A 108 -24.60 6.49 -56.53
CA ALA A 108 -24.82 6.07 -57.95
C ALA A 108 -23.71 5.35 -58.80
N PRO A 109 -24.02 4.59 -59.89
CA PRO A 109 -25.32 4.04 -60.38
C PRO A 109 -25.33 2.55 -60.89
N ASP A 110 -26.56 2.09 -61.18
CA ASP A 110 -27.05 1.12 -62.21
C ASP A 110 -26.62 -0.36 -62.41
N ASP A 111 -27.66 -1.08 -62.90
CA ASP A 111 -27.80 -2.39 -63.58
C ASP A 111 -27.91 -3.71 -62.76
N GLY A 112 -28.94 -4.55 -62.96
CA GLY A 112 -30.15 -4.37 -63.80
C GLY A 112 -31.15 -5.56 -63.82
N THR A 113 -32.29 -5.36 -64.51
CA THR A 113 -33.37 -6.32 -64.89
C THR A 113 -34.42 -6.84 -63.86
N SER A 114 -35.60 -7.16 -64.41
CA SER A 114 -36.93 -7.49 -63.80
C SER A 114 -37.51 -8.75 -64.51
N PRO A 115 -38.78 -9.24 -64.34
CA PRO A 115 -39.99 -8.73 -63.65
C PRO A 115 -40.60 -9.78 -62.65
N SER A 116 -41.87 -9.86 -62.23
CA SER A 116 -43.18 -9.20 -62.48
C SER A 116 -44.04 -9.20 -61.17
N SER A 117 -45.31 -8.77 -61.01
CA SER A 117 -46.49 -8.61 -61.91
C SER A 117 -47.49 -7.54 -61.37
N LEU A 118 -48.67 -7.41 -62.01
CA LEU A 118 -49.75 -6.41 -61.74
C LEU A 118 -51.13 -7.00 -62.11
N PRO A 119 -52.30 -6.35 -61.86
CA PRO A 119 -52.72 -5.41 -60.78
C PRO A 119 -54.07 -5.90 -60.10
N PRO A 120 -54.82 -5.09 -59.30
CA PRO A 120 -55.67 -3.98 -59.79
C PRO A 120 -55.76 -2.72 -58.87
N LYS A 121 -56.41 -1.66 -59.36
CA LYS A 121 -56.94 -0.49 -58.59
C LYS A 121 -58.30 -0.86 -57.94
N PRO A 122 -58.91 -0.12 -56.98
CA PRO A 122 -58.88 1.35 -56.74
C PRO A 122 -58.83 1.74 -55.22
N LEU A 123 -59.37 2.81 -54.61
CA LEU A 123 -60.26 3.96 -54.98
C LEU A 123 -60.05 5.16 -54.00
N THR A 124 -59.93 6.40 -54.51
CA THR A 124 -60.31 7.73 -53.92
C THR A 124 -59.79 8.23 -52.53
N ASN A 125 -59.37 9.50 -52.32
CA ASN A 125 -60.01 10.85 -52.49
C ASN A 125 -61.03 11.15 -51.34
N LEU A 126 -61.02 12.27 -50.59
CA LEU A 126 -61.32 13.65 -51.02
C LEU A 126 -60.95 14.76 -49.98
N THR A 127 -61.01 16.01 -50.47
CA THR A 127 -60.98 17.36 -49.86
C THR A 127 -61.62 17.62 -48.47
N ARG A 128 -61.14 18.69 -47.80
CA ARG A 128 -61.88 19.46 -46.75
C ARG A 128 -63.24 19.93 -47.27
N PRO A 129 -64.28 19.99 -46.40
CA PRO A 129 -64.83 21.31 -46.07
C PRO A 129 -65.28 21.46 -44.60
N SER A 130 -65.88 22.60 -44.28
CA SER A 130 -66.43 23.00 -42.97
C SER A 130 -67.64 22.17 -42.51
N GLY A 131 -67.73 21.88 -41.20
CA GLY A 131 -68.92 21.32 -40.54
C GLY A 131 -68.84 21.45 -39.01
N VAL A 132 -70.00 21.59 -38.35
CA VAL A 132 -70.09 21.72 -36.87
C VAL A 132 -69.96 20.36 -36.21
N ARG A 133 -69.26 20.27 -35.06
CA ARG A 133 -69.05 19.00 -34.34
C ARG A 133 -70.27 18.54 -33.52
N PRO A 134 -70.48 17.22 -33.33
CA PRO A 134 -71.76 16.68 -32.86
C PRO A 134 -72.14 17.05 -31.42
N GLU A 135 -71.16 17.35 -30.54
CA GLU A 135 -71.43 17.64 -29.13
C GLU A 135 -72.31 18.90 -28.98
N VAL A 136 -72.18 19.86 -29.90
CA VAL A 136 -72.99 21.09 -29.94
C VAL A 136 -74.43 20.80 -30.34
N VAL A 137 -74.66 19.88 -31.30
CA VAL A 137 -76.02 19.47 -31.72
C VAL A 137 -76.71 18.74 -30.56
N SER A 138 -76.05 17.75 -29.96
CA SER A 138 -76.59 17.04 -28.79
C SER A 138 -76.71 17.93 -27.55
N TRP A 139 -76.07 19.10 -27.49
CA TRP A 139 -76.32 20.10 -26.45
C TRP A 139 -77.56 20.96 -26.78
N LEU A 140 -77.68 21.45 -28.01
CA LEU A 140 -78.82 22.27 -28.47
C LEU A 140 -80.17 21.56 -28.36
N GLU A 141 -80.25 20.25 -28.65
CA GLU A 141 -81.51 19.51 -28.48
C GLU A 141 -81.91 19.35 -27.00
N ARG A 142 -80.93 19.09 -26.11
CA ARG A 142 -81.16 19.04 -24.66
C ARG A 142 -81.46 20.41 -24.05
N PHE A 143 -81.06 21.49 -24.71
CA PHE A 143 -81.42 22.87 -24.35
C PHE A 143 -82.87 23.17 -24.75
N ARG A 144 -83.28 22.85 -25.99
CA ARG A 144 -84.68 22.96 -26.44
C ARG A 144 -85.65 22.17 -25.56
N ALA A 145 -85.32 20.92 -25.23
CA ALA A 145 -86.15 20.03 -24.41
C ALA A 145 -86.39 20.51 -22.95
N ARG A 146 -85.78 21.63 -22.52
CA ARG A 146 -85.99 22.26 -21.20
C ARG A 146 -86.71 23.60 -21.25
N ALA A 147 -87.07 24.11 -22.43
CA ALA A 147 -87.64 25.45 -22.60
C ALA A 147 -89.18 25.51 -22.53
N GLU A 148 -89.89 24.39 -22.63
CA GLU A 148 -91.35 24.35 -22.88
C GLU A 148 -92.16 23.52 -21.86
N ALA A 149 -91.71 23.46 -20.59
CA ALA A 149 -92.39 22.73 -19.52
C ALA A 149 -92.61 23.57 -18.25
N ALA A 150 -93.61 24.45 -18.27
CA ALA A 150 -94.10 25.16 -17.08
C ALA A 150 -95.24 24.37 -16.41
N GLY A 151 -95.23 24.24 -15.07
CA GLY A 151 -96.25 23.47 -14.35
C GLY A 151 -96.12 23.40 -12.82
N THR A 152 -96.84 24.31 -12.15
CA THR A 152 -97.52 24.21 -10.83
C THR A 152 -97.83 22.78 -10.30
N VAL A 153 -97.92 22.46 -8.98
CA VAL A 153 -98.11 23.30 -7.76
C VAL A 153 -97.84 22.56 -6.42
N ALA A 154 -97.71 23.32 -5.32
CA ALA A 154 -97.90 23.01 -3.87
C ALA A 154 -97.05 21.98 -3.08
N GLN A 155 -96.33 22.54 -2.08
CA GLN A 155 -96.25 22.15 -0.65
C GLN A 155 -96.20 20.66 -0.20
N LYS A 156 -95.16 20.36 0.58
CA LYS A 156 -95.34 20.13 2.04
C LYS A 156 -94.08 20.48 2.83
N ALA A 157 -94.26 20.86 4.10
CA ALA A 157 -93.21 21.44 4.93
C ALA A 157 -92.32 20.39 5.62
N GLY A 158 -91.03 20.68 5.69
CA GLY A 158 -90.05 20.02 6.56
C GLY A 158 -88.87 20.97 6.75
N ALA A 159 -88.56 21.34 7.99
CA ALA A 159 -87.56 22.37 8.27
C ALA A 159 -86.14 21.87 8.01
N VAL A 160 -85.52 22.34 6.92
CA VAL A 160 -84.13 22.06 6.57
C VAL A 160 -83.36 23.38 6.49
N ARG A 161 -82.29 23.51 7.27
CA ARG A 161 -81.36 24.64 7.18
C ARG A 161 -80.58 24.50 5.87
N HIS A 162 -80.74 25.43 4.94
CA HIS A 162 -80.01 25.41 3.68
C HIS A 162 -78.55 25.78 3.93
N GLN A 163 -77.64 24.87 3.57
CA GLN A 163 -76.21 25.16 3.45
C GLN A 163 -75.91 25.68 2.05
N THR A 164 -74.94 26.57 1.94
CA THR A 164 -74.41 27.13 0.70
C THR A 164 -72.87 27.23 0.77
N LEU A 165 -72.24 27.78 -0.26
CA LEU A 165 -70.86 28.25 -0.23
C LEU A 165 -70.78 29.75 0.09
N ALA A 166 -69.81 30.10 0.93
CA ALA A 166 -69.30 31.46 1.10
C ALA A 166 -67.82 31.50 0.71
N TYR A 167 -67.36 32.68 0.32
CA TYR A 167 -66.03 32.90 -0.25
C TYR A 167 -65.32 33.98 0.58
N ARG A 168 -64.04 33.80 0.92
CA ARG A 168 -63.21 34.83 1.57
C ARG A 168 -61.99 35.15 0.73
N LEU A 169 -61.68 36.43 0.57
CA LEU A 169 -60.38 36.86 0.07
C LEU A 169 -59.42 37.01 1.26
N ASN A 170 -58.33 36.22 1.27
CA ASN A 170 -57.35 36.23 2.36
C ASN A 170 -55.94 36.62 1.85
N TRP A 171 -55.04 36.98 2.76
CA TRP A 171 -53.60 37.01 2.49
C TRP A 171 -52.95 35.70 2.96
N SER A 172 -51.95 35.24 2.21
CA SER A 172 -51.25 33.98 2.46
C SER A 172 -49.78 34.29 2.76
N ASP A 173 -49.40 34.33 4.04
CA ASP A 173 -48.00 34.64 4.45
C ASP A 173 -46.99 33.65 3.89
N PHE A 174 -47.40 32.40 3.64
CA PHE A 174 -46.55 31.37 3.04
C PHE A 174 -46.30 31.58 1.53
N HIS A 175 -47.22 32.25 0.84
CA HIS A 175 -47.13 32.52 -0.60
C HIS A 175 -46.99 34.01 -0.95
N MET A 176 -46.97 34.89 0.05
CA MET A 176 -46.89 36.36 -0.06
C MET A 176 -47.84 36.95 -1.11
N ARG A 177 -49.09 36.47 -1.14
CA ARG A 177 -50.10 36.83 -2.14
C ARG A 177 -51.53 36.71 -1.61
N HIS A 178 -52.49 37.32 -2.31
CA HIS A 178 -53.92 37.19 -2.01
C HIS A 178 -54.56 35.97 -2.71
N GLU A 179 -55.40 35.25 -1.97
CA GLU A 179 -56.00 33.98 -2.40
C GLU A 179 -57.46 33.88 -1.93
N VAL A 180 -58.32 33.28 -2.76
CA VAL A 180 -59.72 33.00 -2.43
C VAL A 180 -59.82 31.65 -1.73
N VAL A 181 -60.41 31.66 -0.54
CA VAL A 181 -60.68 30.49 0.29
C VAL A 181 -62.19 30.25 0.36
N LEU A 182 -62.58 28.99 0.24
CA LEU A 182 -63.97 28.53 0.21
C LEU A 182 -64.40 28.03 1.59
N TYR A 183 -65.63 28.32 1.99
CA TYR A 183 -66.23 27.89 3.26
C TYR A 183 -67.64 27.37 3.04
N ARG A 184 -68.08 26.43 3.90
CA ARG A 184 -69.51 26.12 4.01
C ARG A 184 -70.20 27.19 4.84
N ALA A 185 -71.39 27.59 4.43
CA ALA A 185 -72.20 28.58 5.12
C ALA A 185 -73.62 28.08 5.33
N ARG A 186 -74.33 28.63 6.31
CA ARG A 186 -75.75 28.37 6.60
C ARG A 186 -76.54 29.66 6.41
N CYS A 187 -77.58 29.61 5.59
CA CYS A 187 -78.40 30.77 5.28
C CYS A 187 -79.74 30.79 6.04
N ASN A 188 -80.34 31.98 6.13
CA ASN A 188 -81.75 32.16 6.45
C ASN A 188 -82.64 31.82 5.23
N LEU A 189 -83.96 32.05 5.35
CA LEU A 189 -84.91 31.81 4.26
C LEU A 189 -84.73 32.78 3.08
N ASP A 190 -84.12 33.94 3.33
CA ASP A 190 -83.87 35.00 2.35
C ASP A 190 -82.53 34.82 1.60
N GLY A 191 -81.81 33.72 1.86
CA GLY A 191 -80.53 33.38 1.23
C GLY A 191 -79.30 34.07 1.82
N VAL A 192 -79.46 34.94 2.81
CA VAL A 192 -78.35 35.63 3.50
C VAL A 192 -77.60 34.67 4.42
N VAL A 193 -76.27 34.71 4.37
CA VAL A 193 -75.37 33.90 5.21
C VAL A 193 -75.43 34.40 6.67
N VAL A 194 -75.89 33.54 7.59
CA VAL A 194 -76.05 33.85 9.02
C VAL A 194 -74.95 33.21 9.87
N ALA A 195 -74.35 32.13 9.38
CA ALA A 195 -73.23 31.47 10.04
C ALA A 195 -72.31 30.82 8.99
N ILE A 196 -71.01 30.83 9.28
CA ILE A 196 -69.98 30.21 8.46
C ILE A 196 -69.40 29.04 9.27
N ASP A 197 -69.39 27.87 8.63
CA ASP A 197 -68.86 26.61 9.17
C ASP A 197 -67.38 26.46 8.74
N GLU A 198 -66.87 25.23 8.69
CA GLU A 198 -65.47 24.95 8.34
C GLU A 198 -65.09 25.32 6.88
N PRO A 199 -63.79 25.57 6.60
CA PRO A 199 -63.27 25.67 5.24
C PRO A 199 -63.60 24.43 4.40
N TRP A 200 -63.72 24.60 3.08
CA TRP A 200 -64.04 23.51 2.16
C TRP A 200 -63.26 23.60 0.85
N ASP A 201 -62.44 22.59 0.57
CA ASP A 201 -61.44 22.56 -0.51
C ASP A 201 -61.80 21.63 -1.68
N ASN A 202 -62.75 20.72 -1.49
CA ASN A 202 -63.01 19.59 -2.39
C ASN A 202 -63.85 19.94 -3.64
N VAL A 203 -63.42 21.00 -4.33
CA VAL A 203 -64.03 21.54 -5.57
C VAL A 203 -64.12 20.48 -6.65
N GLU A 204 -63.09 19.66 -6.82
CA GLU A 204 -63.01 18.68 -7.90
C GLU A 204 -64.10 17.61 -7.82
N ALA A 205 -64.41 17.12 -6.61
CA ALA A 205 -65.55 16.22 -6.41
C ALA A 205 -66.88 16.90 -6.72
N ALA A 206 -67.02 18.20 -6.42
CA ALA A 206 -68.23 18.96 -6.72
C ALA A 206 -68.43 19.22 -8.22
N LEU A 207 -67.35 19.45 -8.97
CA LEU A 207 -67.39 19.60 -10.43
C LEU A 207 -67.79 18.30 -11.14
N LEU A 208 -67.43 17.13 -10.57
CA LEU A 208 -67.84 15.81 -11.05
C LEU A 208 -69.26 15.42 -10.59
N LYS A 209 -69.64 15.77 -9.36
CA LYS A 209 -70.95 15.48 -8.77
C LYS A 209 -71.36 16.57 -7.76
N GLN A 210 -72.22 17.47 -8.21
CA GLN A 210 -72.75 18.60 -7.46
C GLN A 210 -73.32 18.19 -6.08
N PRO A 211 -72.75 18.70 -4.96
CA PRO A 211 -73.31 18.54 -3.63
C PRO A 211 -74.58 19.35 -3.47
N LYS A 212 -75.50 18.92 -2.58
CA LYS A 212 -76.77 19.61 -2.32
C LYS A 212 -76.66 21.06 -1.80
N PHE A 213 -75.47 21.51 -1.43
CA PHE A 213 -75.18 22.88 -0.95
C PHE A 213 -74.45 23.74 -1.99
N VAL A 214 -74.25 23.25 -3.22
CA VAL A 214 -73.56 23.96 -4.30
C VAL A 214 -74.56 24.22 -5.42
N SER A 215 -74.90 25.48 -5.67
CA SER A 215 -75.83 25.88 -6.73
C SER A 215 -75.20 25.80 -8.13
N ASP A 216 -76.03 25.96 -9.17
CA ASP A 216 -75.53 26.03 -10.56
C ASP A 216 -74.70 27.31 -10.80
N GLU A 217 -74.98 28.39 -10.06
CA GLU A 217 -74.14 29.60 -10.01
C GLU A 217 -72.77 29.28 -9.39
N ASP A 218 -72.75 28.60 -8.25
CA ASP A 218 -71.51 28.18 -7.59
C ASP A 218 -70.69 27.25 -8.48
N LEU A 219 -71.32 26.31 -9.21
CA LEU A 219 -70.62 25.49 -10.19
C LEU A 219 -69.98 26.32 -11.32
N SER A 220 -70.58 27.43 -11.73
CA SER A 220 -69.99 28.34 -12.73
C SER A 220 -68.72 29.00 -12.20
N ILE A 221 -68.79 29.53 -10.97
CA ILE A 221 -67.65 30.17 -10.26
C ILE A 221 -66.54 29.14 -10.00
N LEU A 222 -66.89 27.98 -9.44
CA LEU A 222 -65.95 26.89 -9.17
C LEU A 222 -65.26 26.40 -10.44
N ARG A 223 -65.94 26.34 -11.59
CA ARG A 223 -65.30 26.01 -12.88
C ARG A 223 -64.30 27.06 -13.32
N GLY A 224 -64.63 28.34 -13.24
CA GLY A 224 -63.73 29.42 -13.67
C GLY A 224 -62.52 29.59 -12.75
N LEU A 225 -62.70 29.42 -11.43
CA LEU A 225 -61.59 29.34 -10.46
C LEU A 225 -60.71 28.11 -10.72
N TRP A 226 -61.30 26.95 -11.01
CA TRP A 226 -60.56 25.71 -11.31
C TRP A 226 -59.81 25.78 -12.64
N LEU A 227 -60.34 26.48 -13.64
CA LEU A 227 -59.68 26.74 -14.93
C LEU A 227 -58.54 27.77 -14.82
N GLY A 228 -58.62 28.71 -13.89
CA GLY A 228 -57.59 29.74 -13.64
C GLY A 228 -56.41 29.28 -12.78
N ARG A 229 -56.43 28.04 -12.27
CA ARG A 229 -55.48 27.50 -11.31
C ARG A 229 -54.11 27.18 -11.94
N SER A 230 -53.02 27.69 -11.37
CA SER A 230 -51.67 27.17 -11.66
C SER A 230 -51.55 25.77 -11.05
N ARG A 231 -50.75 24.90 -11.68
CA ARG A 231 -50.48 23.56 -11.12
C ARG A 231 -49.91 23.66 -9.68
N GLU A 232 -49.18 24.73 -9.40
CA GLU A 232 -48.50 25.01 -8.12
C GLU A 232 -49.44 25.29 -6.94
N ASP A 233 -50.71 25.63 -7.20
CA ASP A 233 -51.62 26.11 -6.16
C ASP A 233 -52.28 24.92 -5.44
N PHE A 234 -51.96 24.71 -4.16
CA PHE A 234 -52.42 23.54 -3.38
C PHE A 234 -53.77 23.78 -2.67
N GLY A 235 -54.83 24.03 -3.44
CA GLY A 235 -56.22 24.04 -2.94
C GLY A 235 -56.81 25.41 -2.61
N GLN A 236 -56.05 26.48 -2.82
CA GLN A 236 -56.47 27.88 -2.72
C GLN A 236 -56.38 28.53 -4.12
N PHE A 237 -57.22 29.53 -4.40
CA PHE A 237 -57.41 30.05 -5.77
C PHE A 237 -56.92 31.50 -5.91
N ILE A 238 -55.98 31.76 -6.83
CA ILE A 238 -55.51 33.13 -7.11
C ILE A 238 -56.43 33.82 -8.12
N LEU A 239 -56.64 35.13 -7.94
CA LEU A 239 -57.24 36.00 -8.94
C LEU A 239 -56.14 36.78 -9.67
N ARG A 240 -55.85 36.39 -10.92
CA ARG A 240 -54.86 37.06 -11.80
C ARG A 240 -55.38 37.16 -13.24
N GLY A 241 -54.92 38.19 -13.96
CA GLY A 241 -55.29 38.45 -15.36
C GLY A 241 -56.80 38.58 -15.60
N THR A 242 -57.24 38.34 -16.84
CA THR A 242 -58.63 38.51 -17.28
C THR A 242 -59.62 37.57 -16.59
N ASN A 243 -59.32 36.27 -16.52
CA ASN A 243 -60.16 35.30 -15.81
C ASN A 243 -60.29 35.66 -14.31
N GLY A 244 -59.24 36.21 -13.69
CA GLY A 244 -59.31 36.71 -12.32
C GLY A 244 -60.28 37.89 -12.14
N ALA A 245 -60.33 38.83 -13.09
CA ALA A 245 -61.31 39.92 -13.08
C ALA A 245 -62.75 39.39 -13.24
N GLU A 246 -62.97 38.48 -14.19
CA GLU A 246 -64.28 37.83 -14.38
C GLU A 246 -64.75 37.05 -13.14
N MET A 247 -63.85 36.28 -12.51
CA MET A 247 -64.20 35.52 -11.32
C MET A 247 -64.50 36.44 -10.14
N LEU A 248 -63.75 37.52 -9.94
CA LEU A 248 -64.02 38.49 -8.88
C LEU A 248 -65.39 39.15 -9.06
N GLN A 249 -65.75 39.55 -10.29
CA GLN A 249 -67.07 40.10 -10.58
C GLN A 249 -68.20 39.10 -10.30
N LYS A 250 -68.04 37.83 -10.69
CA LYS A 250 -69.02 36.75 -10.44
C LYS A 250 -69.14 36.41 -8.95
N LEU A 251 -68.02 36.41 -8.22
CA LEU A 251 -67.99 36.22 -6.77
C LEU A 251 -68.74 37.34 -6.03
N ILE A 252 -68.52 38.60 -6.43
CA ILE A 252 -69.23 39.76 -5.87
C ILE A 252 -70.74 39.68 -6.15
N SER A 253 -71.15 39.32 -7.37
CA SER A 253 -72.59 39.23 -7.71
C SER A 253 -73.37 38.18 -6.92
N THR A 254 -72.71 37.19 -6.32
CA THR A 254 -73.37 36.20 -5.44
C THR A 254 -73.87 36.78 -4.12
N GLY A 255 -73.38 37.94 -3.69
CA GLY A 255 -73.57 38.47 -2.34
C GLY A 255 -72.92 37.63 -1.23
N ARG A 256 -72.00 36.71 -1.57
CA ARG A 256 -71.42 35.71 -0.64
C ARG A 256 -69.87 35.73 -0.60
N LEU A 257 -69.24 36.74 -1.21
CA LEU A 257 -67.80 37.03 -1.07
C LEU A 257 -67.56 38.03 0.06
N PHE A 258 -66.63 37.73 0.96
CA PHE A 258 -66.27 38.56 2.12
C PHE A 258 -64.78 38.90 2.15
N PHE A 259 -64.44 40.00 2.81
CA PHE A 259 -63.07 40.39 3.14
C PHE A 259 -62.65 39.78 4.49
N ASP A 260 -63.45 40.07 5.52
CA ASP A 260 -63.42 39.36 6.80
C ASP A 260 -64.80 38.81 7.14
N PHE A 261 -64.84 37.84 8.06
CA PHE A 261 -66.04 37.26 8.64
C PHE A 261 -66.39 37.88 10.00
N GLU A 262 -65.51 38.72 10.57
CA GLU A 262 -65.86 39.56 11.72
C GLU A 262 -66.65 40.82 11.26
N PRO A 263 -67.71 41.22 11.99
CA PRO A 263 -68.46 42.43 11.66
C PRO A 263 -67.63 43.70 11.95
N ALA A 264 -67.65 44.65 11.01
CA ALA A 264 -67.02 45.95 11.22
C ALA A 264 -67.64 46.70 12.43
N PRO A 265 -66.87 47.51 13.18
CA PRO A 265 -67.35 48.20 14.38
C PRO A 265 -68.66 48.98 14.15
N GLY A 266 -69.72 48.60 14.88
CA GLY A 266 -71.06 49.18 14.73
C GLY A 266 -72.04 48.38 13.86
N ARG A 267 -71.63 47.22 13.29
CA ARG A 267 -72.54 46.24 12.68
C ARG A 267 -72.66 44.98 13.55
N ALA A 268 -73.79 44.27 13.42
CA ALA A 268 -74.06 43.03 14.16
C ALA A 268 -73.67 41.75 13.38
N GLU A 269 -73.58 41.85 12.06
CA GLU A 269 -73.32 40.73 11.14
C GLU A 269 -72.26 41.15 10.10
N PRO A 270 -71.40 40.23 9.61
CA PRO A 270 -70.41 40.54 8.59
C PRO A 270 -71.09 40.86 7.25
N ALA A 271 -70.53 41.82 6.51
CA ALA A 271 -71.08 42.27 5.23
C ALA A 271 -70.25 41.72 4.06
N PRO A 272 -70.90 41.21 2.99
CA PRO A 272 -70.20 40.83 1.77
C PRO A 272 -69.66 42.06 1.02
N LEU A 273 -68.64 41.84 0.19
CA LEU A 273 -68.07 42.86 -0.69
C LEU A 273 -69.07 43.26 -1.77
N ALA A 274 -69.41 44.55 -1.84
CA ALA A 274 -70.23 45.15 -2.88
C ALA A 274 -69.40 45.71 -4.05
N ARG A 275 -69.98 45.79 -5.25
CA ARG A 275 -69.36 46.51 -6.39
C ARG A 275 -69.54 48.02 -6.21
N ALA A 276 -68.43 48.72 -6.02
CA ALA A 276 -68.39 50.18 -5.90
C ALA A 276 -68.05 50.85 -7.24
N ALA A 277 -67.81 52.17 -7.24
CA ALA A 277 -67.31 52.90 -8.40
C ALA A 277 -65.83 52.59 -8.69
N ASP A 278 -65.33 52.93 -9.87
CA ASP A 278 -63.92 52.76 -10.22
C ASP A 278 -63.07 53.91 -9.62
N ARG A 279 -61.85 53.61 -9.16
CA ARG A 279 -60.95 54.58 -8.50
C ARG A 279 -59.70 54.82 -9.37
N PRO A 280 -59.20 56.06 -9.52
CA PRO A 280 -57.91 56.33 -10.16
C PRO A 280 -56.75 55.68 -9.38
N GLY A 281 -55.74 55.21 -10.10
CA GLY A 281 -54.54 54.60 -9.53
C GLY A 281 -53.23 55.24 -10.00
N ARG A 282 -52.23 55.26 -9.11
CA ARG A 282 -50.87 55.74 -9.37
C ARG A 282 -49.85 54.74 -8.80
N ILE A 283 -48.73 54.54 -9.49
CA ILE A 283 -47.61 53.78 -8.93
C ILE A 283 -46.69 54.73 -8.16
N GLU A 284 -46.37 54.35 -6.93
CA GLU A 284 -45.40 55.01 -6.07
C GLU A 284 -44.27 54.03 -5.68
N TRP A 285 -43.10 54.55 -5.35
CA TRP A 285 -42.05 53.74 -4.70
C TRP A 285 -42.19 53.85 -3.19
N GLU A 286 -42.57 52.76 -2.55
CA GLU A 286 -42.79 52.67 -1.11
C GLU A 286 -41.51 52.19 -0.40
N PRO A 287 -40.97 52.94 0.57
CA PRO A 287 -39.90 52.47 1.43
C PRO A 287 -40.43 51.49 2.47
N LEU A 288 -39.71 50.39 2.66
CA LEU A 288 -39.92 49.39 3.70
C LEU A 288 -39.13 49.74 4.97
N ALA A 289 -39.44 49.04 6.07
CA ALA A 289 -38.80 49.24 7.38
C ALA A 289 -37.29 48.95 7.38
N ASP A 290 -36.77 48.24 6.37
CA ASP A 290 -35.35 47.92 6.16
C ASP A 290 -34.67 48.83 5.12
N GLN A 291 -35.28 49.98 4.81
CA GLN A 291 -34.81 50.99 3.84
C GLN A 291 -34.80 50.53 2.37
N ARG A 292 -35.31 49.34 2.05
CA ARG A 292 -35.53 48.92 0.66
C ARG A 292 -36.78 49.54 0.08
N LEU A 293 -36.79 49.73 -1.24
CA LEU A 293 -37.86 50.33 -2.03
C LEU A 293 -38.59 49.26 -2.84
N ARG A 294 -39.91 49.38 -2.98
CA ARG A 294 -40.71 48.58 -3.91
C ARG A 294 -41.73 49.43 -4.66
N PRO A 295 -42.09 49.11 -5.92
CA PRO A 295 -43.17 49.79 -6.61
C PRO A 295 -44.52 49.27 -6.10
N VAL A 296 -45.43 50.17 -5.73
CA VAL A 296 -46.80 49.83 -5.28
C VAL A 296 -47.83 50.67 -6.02
N LEU A 297 -48.92 50.04 -6.45
CA LEU A 297 -50.06 50.72 -7.06
C LEU A 297 -51.04 51.15 -5.95
N ARG A 298 -51.14 52.47 -5.72
CA ARG A 298 -52.11 53.07 -4.79
C ARG A 298 -53.33 53.60 -5.53
N THR A 299 -54.46 53.71 -4.83
CA THR A 299 -55.70 54.30 -5.32
C THR A 299 -56.08 55.55 -4.55
N GLU A 300 -56.85 56.44 -5.17
CA GLU A 300 -57.50 57.57 -4.49
C GLU A 300 -59.03 57.39 -4.54
N PRO A 301 -59.76 57.25 -3.41
CA PRO A 301 -59.27 57.04 -2.05
C PRO A 301 -58.60 55.67 -1.86
N ARG A 302 -57.73 55.59 -0.83
CA ARG A 302 -56.86 54.43 -0.57
C ARG A 302 -57.66 53.17 -0.23
N ALA A 303 -57.59 52.18 -1.10
CA ALA A 303 -58.09 50.83 -0.86
C ALA A 303 -57.22 50.05 0.14
N SER A 304 -57.76 48.95 0.68
CA SER A 304 -57.03 48.03 1.57
C SER A 304 -56.02 47.17 0.81
N MET A 305 -56.33 46.79 -0.43
CA MET A 305 -55.44 46.04 -1.33
C MET A 305 -55.79 46.26 -2.80
N VAL A 306 -54.87 45.87 -3.69
CA VAL A 306 -55.01 45.87 -5.15
C VAL A 306 -54.62 44.50 -5.68
N LEU A 307 -55.40 43.96 -6.61
CA LEU A 307 -55.26 42.63 -7.19
C LEU A 307 -54.76 42.72 -8.65
N PRO A 308 -53.74 41.95 -9.05
CA PRO A 308 -53.17 41.97 -10.41
C PRO A 308 -54.03 41.19 -11.42
N THR A 309 -55.28 41.64 -11.56
CA THR A 309 -56.28 41.21 -12.54
C THR A 309 -56.29 42.15 -13.75
N GLU A 310 -56.94 41.75 -14.85
CA GLU A 310 -57.04 42.55 -16.07
C GLU A 310 -58.52 42.78 -16.45
N PRO A 311 -59.07 44.01 -16.30
CA PRO A 311 -58.44 45.19 -15.70
C PRO A 311 -58.17 45.00 -14.21
N VAL A 312 -57.30 45.83 -13.64
CA VAL A 312 -56.85 45.76 -12.23
C VAL A 312 -57.99 46.08 -11.28
N TRP A 313 -58.17 45.30 -10.21
CA TRP A 313 -59.18 45.56 -9.18
C TRP A 313 -58.57 46.05 -7.86
N TYR A 314 -59.31 46.88 -7.13
CA TYR A 314 -59.06 47.20 -5.72
C TYR A 314 -60.10 46.52 -4.82
N VAL A 315 -59.73 46.32 -3.56
CA VAL A 315 -60.66 45.90 -2.49
C VAL A 315 -60.45 46.77 -1.25
N ASP A 316 -61.54 47.26 -0.69
CA ASP A 316 -61.62 48.15 0.46
C ASP A 316 -62.43 47.47 1.57
N GLY A 317 -61.72 46.85 2.51
CA GLY A 317 -62.32 46.10 3.62
C GLY A 317 -62.96 46.98 4.69
N ALA A 318 -62.67 48.29 4.71
CA ALA A 318 -63.33 49.24 5.61
C ALA A 318 -64.73 49.59 5.11
N ALA A 319 -64.87 49.87 3.81
CA ALA A 319 -66.16 50.08 3.17
C ALA A 319 -66.94 48.76 2.91
N ASN A 320 -66.21 47.64 2.82
CA ASN A 320 -66.66 46.36 2.22
C ASN A 320 -67.06 46.55 0.74
N GLU A 321 -66.14 47.16 -0.01
CA GLU A 321 -66.30 47.51 -1.42
C GLU A 321 -65.17 46.92 -2.28
N ALA A 322 -65.46 46.67 -3.56
CA ALA A 322 -64.46 46.35 -4.57
C ALA A 322 -64.82 47.01 -5.91
N GLY A 323 -63.81 47.39 -6.69
CA GLY A 323 -64.00 48.05 -8.00
C GLY A 323 -62.73 48.05 -8.86
N ILE A 324 -62.78 48.65 -10.04
CA ILE A 324 -61.63 48.68 -10.97
C ILE A 324 -60.72 49.88 -10.65
N VAL A 325 -59.41 49.69 -10.83
CA VAL A 325 -58.39 50.73 -10.78
C VAL A 325 -58.16 51.30 -12.17
N GLN A 326 -58.44 52.58 -12.35
CA GLN A 326 -58.16 53.29 -13.60
C GLN A 326 -56.68 53.64 -13.66
N SER A 327 -55.96 53.06 -14.61
CA SER A 327 -54.53 53.25 -14.85
C SER A 327 -54.28 53.64 -16.31
N SER A 328 -53.29 54.49 -16.56
CA SER A 328 -52.83 54.87 -17.90
C SER A 328 -51.75 53.92 -18.46
N LEU A 329 -51.29 52.94 -17.68
CA LEU A 329 -50.21 52.03 -18.04
C LEU A 329 -50.75 50.68 -18.58
N PRO A 330 -50.16 50.09 -19.65
CA PRO A 330 -50.61 48.81 -20.20
C PRO A 330 -50.45 47.67 -19.19
N PHE A 331 -51.49 46.84 -19.04
CA PHE A 331 -51.47 45.74 -18.05
C PHE A 331 -50.31 44.76 -18.27
N GLN A 332 -49.89 44.49 -19.51
CA GLN A 332 -48.82 43.54 -19.84
C GLN A 332 -47.48 43.79 -19.11
N GLN A 333 -47.20 45.02 -18.66
CA GLN A 333 -45.98 45.35 -17.93
C GLN A 333 -46.18 45.48 -16.40
N LEU A 334 -47.43 45.51 -15.91
CA LEU A 334 -47.74 45.83 -14.52
C LEU A 334 -47.53 44.68 -13.52
N PRO A 335 -47.93 43.41 -13.78
CA PRO A 335 -47.74 42.31 -12.85
C PRO A 335 -46.29 42.07 -12.46
N ASP A 336 -45.39 41.93 -13.45
CA ASP A 336 -43.97 41.64 -13.20
C ASP A 336 -43.26 42.85 -12.57
N TYR A 337 -43.67 44.06 -12.92
CA TYR A 337 -43.14 45.28 -12.31
C TYR A 337 -43.56 45.44 -10.84
N LEU A 338 -44.84 45.23 -10.51
CA LEU A 338 -45.34 45.26 -9.13
C LEU A 338 -44.94 44.03 -8.31
N ALA A 339 -44.48 42.95 -8.96
CA ALA A 339 -43.88 41.79 -8.32
C ALA A 339 -42.34 41.88 -8.17
N MET A 340 -41.73 43.01 -8.55
CA MET A 340 -40.29 43.24 -8.37
C MET A 340 -39.90 43.09 -6.89
N PRO A 341 -38.83 42.32 -6.56
CA PRO A 341 -38.37 42.20 -5.18
C PRO A 341 -37.93 43.57 -4.64
N PRO A 342 -38.04 43.83 -3.31
CA PRO A 342 -37.61 45.10 -2.75
C PRO A 342 -36.11 45.33 -2.94
N ILE A 343 -35.76 46.47 -3.56
CA ILE A 343 -34.40 46.84 -3.94
C ILE A 343 -33.81 47.85 -2.96
N SER A 344 -32.52 47.79 -2.68
CA SER A 344 -31.82 48.81 -1.90
C SER A 344 -31.62 50.10 -2.70
N LEU A 345 -31.31 51.20 -1.99
CA LEU A 345 -30.90 52.47 -2.61
C LEU A 345 -29.65 52.33 -3.50
N ALA A 346 -28.77 51.34 -3.24
CA ALA A 346 -27.59 51.05 -4.05
C ALA A 346 -27.93 50.30 -5.36
N GLU A 347 -29.02 49.52 -5.39
CA GLU A 347 -29.51 48.81 -6.58
C GLU A 347 -30.40 49.69 -7.47
N ALA A 348 -30.98 50.77 -6.92
CA ALA A 348 -31.86 51.69 -7.64
C ALA A 348 -31.25 52.28 -8.93
N PRO A 349 -29.97 52.71 -9.02
CA PRO A 349 -29.38 53.21 -10.27
C PRO A 349 -29.30 52.16 -11.37
N LEU A 350 -29.02 50.89 -11.01
CA LEU A 350 -28.96 49.76 -11.93
C LEU A 350 -30.35 49.43 -12.48
N VAL A 351 -31.35 49.31 -11.61
CA VAL A 351 -32.75 49.08 -11.99
C VAL A 351 -33.27 50.24 -12.84
N ALA A 352 -32.97 51.49 -12.48
CA ALA A 352 -33.31 52.67 -13.28
C ALA A 352 -32.62 52.68 -14.65
N SER A 353 -31.45 52.04 -14.82
CA SER A 353 -30.80 51.89 -16.12
C SER A 353 -31.54 50.88 -17.00
N VAL A 354 -31.81 49.68 -16.48
CA VAL A 354 -32.49 48.61 -17.24
C VAL A 354 -33.93 49.01 -17.62
N LEU A 355 -34.67 49.65 -16.71
CA LEU A 355 -36.02 50.15 -16.99
C LEU A 355 -36.05 51.22 -18.09
N ARG A 356 -35.02 52.09 -18.19
CA ARG A 356 -34.93 53.09 -19.27
C ARG A 356 -34.73 52.47 -20.65
N GLU A 357 -34.07 51.31 -20.73
CA GLU A 357 -33.84 50.59 -21.99
C GLU A 357 -35.05 49.75 -22.40
N ILE A 358 -35.67 49.02 -21.47
CA ILE A 358 -36.66 47.98 -21.78
C ILE A 358 -38.12 48.45 -21.57
N ALA A 359 -38.38 49.37 -20.63
CA ALA A 359 -39.74 49.79 -20.26
C ALA A 359 -39.83 51.29 -19.87
N PRO A 360 -39.48 52.23 -20.76
CA PRO A 360 -39.34 53.66 -20.44
C PRO A 360 -40.64 54.38 -20.04
N GLY A 361 -41.80 53.72 -20.10
CA GLY A 361 -43.08 54.25 -19.60
C GLY A 361 -43.32 54.02 -18.11
N LEU A 362 -42.49 53.24 -17.41
CA LEU A 362 -42.67 52.92 -15.99
C LEU A 362 -41.93 53.93 -15.07
N PRO A 363 -42.47 54.30 -13.89
CA PRO A 363 -41.85 55.32 -13.04
C PRO A 363 -40.56 54.78 -12.39
N LEU A 364 -39.40 55.31 -12.77
CA LEU A 364 -38.08 54.87 -12.28
C LEU A 364 -37.97 54.99 -10.73
N PRO A 365 -37.17 54.13 -10.07
CA PRO A 365 -36.93 54.25 -8.63
C PRO A 365 -36.22 55.56 -8.27
N PRO A 366 -36.49 56.16 -7.09
CA PRO A 366 -35.77 57.33 -6.63
C PRO A 366 -34.29 56.96 -6.39
N THR A 367 -33.39 57.70 -7.04
CA THR A 367 -31.94 57.50 -6.99
C THR A 367 -31.25 58.67 -6.30
N HIS A 368 -30.37 58.37 -5.35
CA HIS A 368 -29.44 59.32 -4.74
C HIS A 368 -28.01 58.94 -5.13
N ASP A 369 -27.33 59.83 -5.85
CA ASP A 369 -26.05 59.65 -6.54
C ASP A 369 -25.92 58.42 -7.46
N ALA A 370 -25.77 58.68 -8.75
CA ALA A 370 -25.51 57.64 -9.74
C ALA A 370 -24.00 57.47 -9.95
N SER A 371 -23.35 56.67 -9.10
CA SER A 371 -22.04 56.10 -9.43
C SER A 371 -22.16 55.31 -10.74
N ALA A 372 -21.28 55.61 -11.70
CA ALA A 372 -21.40 55.06 -13.04
C ALA A 372 -21.04 53.56 -13.06
N ILE A 373 -21.99 52.72 -13.45
CA ILE A 373 -21.79 51.27 -13.65
C ILE A 373 -20.60 51.06 -14.60
N ARG A 374 -19.53 50.41 -14.11
CA ARG A 374 -18.35 50.09 -14.93
C ARG A 374 -18.75 49.03 -15.96
N VAL A 375 -18.72 49.41 -17.23
CA VAL A 375 -18.90 48.47 -18.35
C VAL A 375 -17.53 47.93 -18.77
N ILE A 376 -17.40 46.61 -18.87
CA ILE A 376 -16.22 45.92 -19.40
C ILE A 376 -16.57 45.34 -20.76
N ASP A 377 -15.86 45.80 -21.79
CA ASP A 377 -15.96 45.35 -23.19
C ASP A 377 -14.54 45.16 -23.74
N VAL A 378 -13.92 44.04 -23.33
CA VAL A 378 -12.56 43.64 -23.71
C VAL A 378 -12.61 42.28 -24.40
N GLU A 379 -11.53 41.93 -25.11
CA GLU A 379 -11.38 40.59 -25.66
C GLU A 379 -11.11 39.58 -24.53
N PRO A 380 -11.89 38.48 -24.41
CA PRO A 380 -11.75 37.55 -23.28
C PRO A 380 -10.47 36.71 -23.37
N VAL A 381 -9.78 36.54 -22.23
CA VAL A 381 -8.72 35.54 -22.10
C VAL A 381 -9.36 34.18 -21.78
N PRO A 382 -9.14 33.13 -22.61
CA PRO A 382 -9.69 31.81 -22.31
C PRO A 382 -8.91 31.15 -21.17
N VAL A 383 -9.65 30.64 -20.18
CA VAL A 383 -9.10 29.99 -18.99
C VAL A 383 -9.53 28.52 -18.97
N LEU A 384 -8.56 27.63 -18.75
CA LEU A 384 -8.78 26.19 -18.61
C LEU A 384 -8.37 25.75 -17.20
N THR A 385 -9.27 25.10 -16.48
CA THR A 385 -9.01 24.63 -15.11
C THR A 385 -9.10 23.11 -15.06
N LEU A 386 -8.00 22.44 -14.70
CA LEU A 386 -7.92 20.98 -14.63
C LEU A 386 -8.00 20.49 -13.18
N ASN A 387 -8.93 19.56 -12.89
CA ASN A 387 -9.10 18.98 -11.55
C ASN A 387 -9.47 17.48 -11.60
N SER A 388 -9.22 16.74 -10.51
CA SER A 388 -9.56 15.33 -10.33
C SER A 388 -10.59 15.17 -9.22
N HIS A 389 -11.84 14.89 -9.57
CA HIS A 389 -12.94 14.78 -8.63
C HIS A 389 -13.18 13.33 -8.20
N ALA A 390 -13.30 13.10 -6.89
CA ALA A 390 -13.58 11.79 -6.32
C ALA A 390 -15.09 11.54 -6.26
N LEU A 391 -15.60 10.64 -7.13
CA LEU A 391 -17.03 10.42 -7.36
C LEU A 391 -17.47 9.00 -6.91
N PRO A 392 -18.71 8.80 -6.42
CA PRO A 392 -19.19 7.46 -6.08
C PRO A 392 -19.41 6.59 -7.33
N SER A 393 -18.79 5.40 -7.37
CA SER A 393 -18.92 4.42 -8.45
C SER A 393 -19.75 3.21 -8.03
N ALA A 394 -20.49 2.66 -8.99
CA ALA A 394 -21.54 1.66 -8.79
C ALA A 394 -21.12 0.27 -9.29
N ALA A 395 -20.19 -0.37 -8.57
CA ALA A 395 -19.92 -1.80 -8.78
C ALA A 395 -21.11 -2.65 -8.28
N LYS A 396 -21.70 -3.46 -9.16
CA LYS A 396 -22.78 -4.39 -8.78
C LYS A 396 -22.29 -5.39 -7.73
N GLY A 397 -22.86 -5.36 -6.53
CA GLY A 397 -22.68 -6.38 -5.49
C GLY A 397 -21.56 -6.15 -4.48
N GLU A 398 -20.69 -5.14 -4.65
CA GLU A 398 -19.63 -4.82 -3.69
C GLU A 398 -19.71 -3.38 -3.14
N ARG A 399 -18.96 -3.12 -2.07
CA ARG A 399 -18.94 -1.82 -1.35
C ARG A 399 -18.70 -0.66 -2.32
N ARG A 400 -19.50 0.42 -2.19
CA ARG A 400 -19.32 1.72 -2.88
C ARG A 400 -17.83 2.09 -2.94
N LYS A 401 -17.22 1.95 -4.12
CA LYS A 401 -15.88 2.47 -4.41
C LYS A 401 -16.02 3.94 -4.79
N THR A 402 -15.09 4.77 -4.32
CA THR A 402 -14.93 6.12 -4.86
C THR A 402 -13.96 6.04 -6.02
N GLU A 403 -14.41 6.43 -7.20
CA GLU A 403 -13.65 6.47 -8.44
C GLU A 403 -13.28 7.92 -8.74
N THR A 404 -12.00 8.18 -8.96
CA THR A 404 -11.55 9.53 -9.30
C THR A 404 -11.67 9.73 -10.81
N VAL A 405 -12.19 10.89 -11.22
CA VAL A 405 -12.37 11.28 -12.62
C VAL A 405 -11.77 12.65 -12.85
N GLU A 406 -10.95 12.79 -13.89
CA GLU A 406 -10.39 14.06 -14.35
C GLU A 406 -11.43 14.85 -15.12
N LEU A 407 -11.50 16.15 -14.83
CA LEU A 407 -12.40 17.11 -15.44
C LEU A 407 -11.63 18.38 -15.80
N ALA A 408 -11.98 18.96 -16.95
CA ALA A 408 -11.52 20.26 -17.40
C ALA A 408 -12.72 21.23 -17.44
N GLY A 409 -12.70 22.22 -16.56
CA GLY A 409 -13.63 23.35 -16.58
C GLY A 409 -13.10 24.48 -17.46
N VAL A 410 -14.00 25.21 -18.12
CA VAL A 410 -13.67 26.34 -19.01
C VAL A 410 -14.35 27.60 -18.52
N SER A 411 -13.62 28.71 -18.50
CA SER A 411 -14.16 30.06 -18.26
C SER A 411 -13.46 31.10 -19.12
N PHE A 412 -14.02 32.31 -19.16
CA PHE A 412 -13.48 33.45 -19.89
C PHE A 412 -13.24 34.61 -18.93
N ASP A 413 -12.00 35.08 -18.88
CA ASP A 413 -11.57 36.19 -18.04
C ASP A 413 -11.71 37.53 -18.78
N TYR A 414 -12.59 38.38 -18.27
CA TYR A 414 -12.84 39.73 -18.75
C TYR A 414 -12.27 40.73 -17.73
N ASP A 415 -11.04 41.21 -17.96
CA ASP A 415 -10.36 42.23 -17.14
C ASP A 415 -10.35 41.90 -15.62
N GLY A 416 -10.01 40.63 -15.31
CA GLY A 416 -9.95 40.10 -13.94
C GLY A 416 -11.23 39.44 -13.43
N VAL A 417 -12.31 39.42 -14.23
CA VAL A 417 -13.58 38.76 -13.87
C VAL A 417 -13.80 37.52 -14.73
N SER A 418 -13.67 36.34 -14.12
CA SER A 418 -13.87 35.03 -14.78
C SER A 418 -15.33 34.62 -14.85
N ILE A 419 -15.87 34.44 -16.06
CA ILE A 419 -17.24 34.00 -16.34
C ILE A 419 -17.23 32.58 -16.93
N ASN A 420 -17.98 31.66 -16.31
CA ASN A 420 -18.15 30.29 -16.84
C ASN A 420 -18.97 30.30 -18.14
N VAL A 421 -18.68 29.35 -19.05
CA VAL A 421 -19.30 29.28 -20.39
C VAL A 421 -20.84 29.23 -20.35
N ASP A 422 -21.39 28.48 -19.40
CA ASP A 422 -22.84 28.25 -19.17
C ASP A 422 -23.56 29.38 -18.44
N SER A 423 -22.83 30.33 -17.85
CA SER A 423 -23.44 31.47 -17.19
C SER A 423 -24.25 32.31 -18.19
N SER A 424 -25.41 32.81 -17.77
CA SER A 424 -26.11 33.91 -18.46
C SER A 424 -25.86 35.28 -17.81
N VAL A 425 -25.06 35.32 -16.75
CA VAL A 425 -24.80 36.53 -15.95
C VAL A 425 -23.90 37.49 -16.71
N THR A 426 -24.40 38.70 -16.98
CA THR A 426 -23.62 39.85 -17.46
C THR A 426 -23.33 40.87 -16.36
N LEU A 427 -24.04 40.83 -15.23
CA LEU A 427 -23.90 41.77 -14.11
C LEU A 427 -23.23 41.08 -12.92
N VAL A 428 -22.04 41.52 -12.55
CA VAL A 428 -21.23 40.91 -11.48
C VAL A 428 -21.09 41.88 -10.31
N PRO A 429 -21.56 41.53 -9.09
CA PRO A 429 -21.34 42.32 -7.89
C PRO A 429 -19.90 42.13 -7.39
N MET A 430 -19.24 43.24 -7.04
CA MET A 430 -17.88 43.25 -6.51
C MET A 430 -17.87 43.35 -4.98
N PRO A 431 -16.81 42.89 -4.28
CA PRO A 431 -16.72 42.93 -2.81
C PRO A 431 -16.74 44.33 -2.14
N GLY A 432 -16.92 45.41 -2.90
CA GLY A 432 -17.11 46.78 -2.40
C GLY A 432 -18.54 47.33 -2.52
N GLY A 433 -19.47 46.57 -3.12
CA GLY A 433 -20.85 47.01 -3.38
C GLY A 433 -21.11 47.52 -4.81
N ASP A 434 -20.07 47.84 -5.57
CA ASP A 434 -20.18 48.18 -7.00
C ASP A 434 -20.66 46.97 -7.83
N VAL A 435 -21.43 47.24 -8.89
CA VAL A 435 -21.81 46.23 -9.89
C VAL A 435 -21.13 46.56 -11.23
N ILE A 436 -20.49 45.55 -11.83
CA ILE A 436 -19.84 45.61 -13.13
C ILE A 436 -20.74 44.98 -14.19
N HIS A 437 -20.85 45.61 -15.36
CA HIS A 437 -21.56 45.04 -16.52
C HIS A 437 -20.56 44.55 -17.58
N ILE A 438 -20.52 43.25 -17.83
CA ILE A 438 -19.63 42.61 -18.81
C ILE A 438 -20.38 42.40 -20.13
N ARG A 439 -19.93 43.06 -21.19
CA ARG A 439 -20.39 42.79 -22.56
C ARG A 439 -19.63 41.59 -23.13
N ARG A 440 -20.22 40.40 -23.00
CA ARG A 440 -19.62 39.16 -23.50
C ARG A 440 -19.51 39.12 -25.03
N ARG A 441 -18.37 38.65 -25.52
CA ARG A 441 -18.02 38.51 -26.94
C ARG A 441 -18.18 37.06 -27.39
N TYR A 442 -19.43 36.61 -27.50
CA TYR A 442 -19.78 35.22 -27.76
C TYR A 442 -19.10 34.59 -28.99
N ASP A 443 -18.81 35.37 -30.05
CA ASP A 443 -18.08 34.84 -31.22
C ASP A 443 -16.60 34.55 -30.92
N ALA A 444 -15.95 35.37 -30.09
CA ALA A 444 -14.58 35.13 -29.63
C ALA A 444 -14.53 33.92 -28.67
N GLU A 445 -15.49 33.83 -27.74
CA GLU A 445 -15.67 32.66 -26.86
C GLU A 445 -15.85 31.37 -27.68
N LYS A 446 -16.76 31.40 -28.67
CA LYS A 446 -17.05 30.28 -29.58
C LYS A 446 -15.83 29.85 -30.40
N LYS A 447 -15.01 30.80 -30.88
CA LYS A 447 -13.75 30.49 -31.57
C LYS A 447 -12.79 29.72 -30.66
N ARG A 448 -12.58 30.19 -29.43
CA ARG A 448 -11.71 29.50 -28.46
C ARG A 448 -12.24 28.10 -28.11
N LEU A 449 -13.55 27.93 -27.92
CA LEU A 449 -14.15 26.61 -27.68
C LEU A 449 -13.94 25.62 -28.85
N LEU A 450 -13.80 26.09 -30.09
CA LEU A 450 -13.45 25.27 -31.25
C LEU A 450 -11.96 24.91 -31.33
N GLU A 451 -11.08 25.74 -30.76
CA GLU A 451 -9.65 25.42 -30.59
C GLU A 451 -9.50 24.29 -29.55
N LEU A 452 -10.15 24.42 -28.38
CA LEU A 452 -10.08 23.42 -27.31
C LEU A 452 -10.61 22.04 -27.72
N ARG A 453 -11.66 21.97 -28.54
CA ARG A 453 -12.19 20.68 -29.06
C ARG A 453 -11.17 19.89 -29.88
N LYS A 454 -10.16 20.54 -30.48
CA LYS A 454 -9.11 19.84 -31.26
C LYS A 454 -8.15 19.04 -30.39
N THR A 455 -8.09 19.29 -29.08
CA THR A 455 -7.20 18.57 -28.15
C THR A 455 -7.78 17.25 -27.65
N GLY A 456 -8.90 16.80 -28.22
CA GLY A 456 -9.59 15.57 -27.80
C GLY A 456 -10.51 15.73 -26.57
N LEU A 457 -10.57 16.91 -25.95
CA LEU A 457 -11.50 17.21 -24.86
C LEU A 457 -12.95 17.22 -25.36
N GLN A 458 -13.77 16.35 -24.78
CA GLN A 458 -15.19 16.17 -25.09
C GLN A 458 -16.04 16.44 -23.85
N LYS A 459 -17.34 16.73 -24.02
CA LYS A 459 -18.25 16.78 -22.86
C LYS A 459 -18.32 15.40 -22.21
N VAL A 460 -18.17 15.33 -20.89
CA VAL A 460 -18.24 14.06 -20.15
C VAL A 460 -19.66 13.48 -20.29
N PRO A 461 -19.82 12.22 -20.78
CA PRO A 461 -21.13 11.61 -20.90
C PRO A 461 -21.78 11.44 -19.53
N THR A 462 -23.00 11.97 -19.36
CA THR A 462 -23.77 11.91 -18.10
C THR A 462 -24.04 10.47 -17.62
N SER A 463 -23.96 9.49 -18.54
CA SER A 463 -24.08 8.06 -18.28
C SER A 463 -22.82 7.39 -17.70
N ARG A 464 -21.62 7.98 -17.87
CA ARG A 464 -20.37 7.44 -17.27
C ARG A 464 -20.27 7.70 -15.76
N VAL A 465 -21.08 8.61 -15.22
CA VAL A 465 -21.03 9.03 -13.81
C VAL A 465 -22.43 8.91 -13.21
N TYR A 466 -22.65 7.89 -12.39
CA TYR A 466 -23.94 7.67 -11.69
C TYR A 466 -24.34 8.82 -10.74
N ALA A 467 -23.41 9.74 -10.46
CA ALA A 467 -23.65 11.02 -9.81
C ALA A 467 -23.98 12.14 -10.82
N SER A 468 -24.95 11.90 -11.72
CA SER A 468 -25.44 12.83 -12.75
C SER A 468 -25.97 14.19 -12.24
N ARG A 469 -26.05 14.38 -10.91
CA ARG A 469 -26.38 15.65 -10.24
C ARG A 469 -25.17 16.48 -9.77
N LEU A 470 -23.95 15.94 -9.79
CA LEU A 470 -22.79 16.57 -9.13
C LEU A 470 -21.83 17.29 -10.09
N LEU A 471 -21.92 17.06 -11.40
CA LEU A 471 -21.04 17.68 -12.39
C LEU A 471 -21.83 18.68 -13.25
N PRO A 472 -21.34 19.92 -13.45
CA PRO A 472 -21.91 20.87 -14.41
C PRO A 472 -21.90 20.32 -15.84
N ASP A 473 -22.92 20.67 -16.62
CA ASP A 473 -23.10 20.29 -18.03
C ASP A 473 -21.99 20.80 -18.98
N THR A 474 -21.09 21.65 -18.47
CA THR A 474 -19.93 22.24 -19.14
C THR A 474 -18.60 21.53 -18.88
N MET A 475 -18.56 20.56 -17.95
CA MET A 475 -17.33 19.84 -17.65
C MET A 475 -16.89 18.97 -18.84
N LEU A 476 -15.64 19.17 -19.27
CA LEU A 476 -14.99 18.40 -20.32
C LEU A 476 -14.10 17.31 -19.72
N GLY A 477 -13.80 16.29 -20.52
CA GLY A 477 -12.82 15.26 -20.18
C GLY A 477 -12.39 14.48 -21.42
N LEU A 478 -11.45 13.56 -21.24
CA LEU A 478 -10.95 12.69 -22.30
C LEU A 478 -11.69 11.33 -22.29
N PRO A 479 -11.82 10.64 -23.44
CA PRO A 479 -12.53 9.38 -23.52
C PRO A 479 -11.81 8.21 -22.80
N ASP A 480 -10.52 8.36 -22.54
CA ASP A 480 -9.67 7.38 -21.85
C ASP A 480 -8.84 8.05 -20.74
N THR A 481 -8.46 7.28 -19.73
CA THR A 481 -7.69 7.73 -18.56
C THR A 481 -6.23 7.99 -18.92
N ASP A 482 -5.62 7.14 -19.75
CA ASP A 482 -4.21 7.26 -20.11
C ASP A 482 -3.94 8.46 -21.05
N ALA A 483 -4.95 8.87 -21.84
CA ALA A 483 -4.88 10.04 -22.72
C ALA A 483 -4.55 11.36 -22.00
N TRP A 484 -4.86 11.47 -20.70
CA TRP A 484 -4.56 12.68 -19.91
C TRP A 484 -3.06 12.98 -19.79
N SER A 485 -2.19 11.96 -19.85
CA SER A 485 -0.74 12.18 -19.78
C SER A 485 -0.21 12.85 -21.04
N ALA A 486 -0.72 12.46 -22.23
CA ALA A 486 -0.37 13.10 -23.49
C ALA A 486 -0.98 14.51 -23.58
N PHE A 487 -2.23 14.69 -23.15
CA PHE A 487 -2.87 16.01 -23.12
C PHE A 487 -2.09 17.03 -22.26
N VAL A 488 -1.64 16.63 -21.07
CA VAL A 488 -0.86 17.51 -20.18
C VAL A 488 0.54 17.80 -20.71
N ASN A 489 1.21 16.81 -21.31
CA ASN A 489 2.59 16.99 -21.80
C ASN A 489 2.67 17.71 -23.15
N ASP A 490 1.75 17.42 -24.08
CA ASP A 490 1.84 17.87 -25.47
C ASP A 490 0.86 19.01 -25.80
N ALA A 491 -0.41 18.90 -25.35
CA ALA A 491 -1.47 19.83 -25.75
C ALA A 491 -1.58 21.07 -24.84
N VAL A 492 -1.32 20.96 -23.54
CA VAL A 492 -1.35 22.10 -22.61
C VAL A 492 -0.29 23.17 -22.96
N PRO A 493 0.98 22.84 -23.27
CA PRO A 493 1.95 23.85 -23.69
C PRO A 493 1.53 24.62 -24.95
N GLU A 494 0.90 23.93 -25.91
CA GLU A 494 0.44 24.55 -27.16
C GLU A 494 -0.83 25.41 -26.95
N LEU A 495 -1.74 25.03 -26.04
CA LEU A 495 -2.82 25.93 -25.61
C LEU A 495 -2.25 27.21 -24.98
N VAL A 496 -1.23 27.10 -24.13
CA VAL A 496 -0.55 28.27 -23.54
C VAL A 496 0.14 29.12 -24.62
N SER A 497 0.78 28.51 -25.62
CA SER A 497 1.37 29.22 -26.77
C SER A 497 0.32 30.03 -27.54
N GLN A 498 -0.89 29.49 -27.70
CA GLN A 498 -2.05 30.11 -28.34
C GLN A 498 -2.79 31.14 -27.45
N GLY A 499 -2.27 31.42 -26.25
CA GLY A 499 -2.78 32.45 -25.34
C GLY A 499 -3.85 31.98 -24.35
N TRP A 500 -3.92 30.68 -24.05
CA TRP A 500 -4.75 30.17 -22.94
C TRP A 500 -4.06 30.32 -21.59
N ARG A 501 -4.86 30.63 -20.57
CA ARG A 501 -4.43 30.59 -19.16
C ARG A 501 -4.83 29.24 -18.56
N VAL A 502 -3.88 28.33 -18.40
CA VAL A 502 -4.15 26.99 -17.85
C VAL A 502 -3.81 26.95 -16.36
N THR A 503 -4.76 26.51 -15.54
CA THR A 503 -4.63 26.33 -14.08
C THR A 503 -4.85 24.86 -13.74
N MET A 504 -3.98 24.26 -12.92
CA MET A 504 -4.15 22.89 -12.44
C MET A 504 -4.35 22.88 -10.93
N ALA A 505 -5.37 22.17 -10.45
CA ALA A 505 -5.62 22.02 -9.03
C ALA A 505 -4.51 21.18 -8.35
N PRO A 506 -4.15 21.42 -7.07
CA PRO A 506 -3.15 20.63 -6.35
C PRO A 506 -3.47 19.13 -6.28
N GLU A 507 -4.75 18.77 -6.28
CA GLU A 507 -5.25 17.40 -6.21
C GLU A 507 -5.35 16.68 -7.58
N PHE A 508 -5.20 17.40 -8.70
CA PHE A 508 -5.27 16.85 -10.06
C PHE A 508 -4.22 15.74 -10.29
N ARG A 509 -4.65 14.55 -10.77
CA ARG A 509 -3.78 13.35 -10.89
C ARG A 509 -2.62 13.50 -11.85
N TYR A 510 -2.70 14.45 -12.79
CA TYR A 510 -1.67 14.73 -13.79
C TYR A 510 -0.97 16.08 -13.54
N ASN A 511 -1.19 16.73 -12.38
CA ASN A 511 -0.37 17.84 -11.90
C ASN A 511 0.96 17.29 -11.38
N VAL A 512 1.80 16.88 -12.32
CA VAL A 512 3.05 16.15 -12.10
C VAL A 512 4.21 17.03 -12.49
N ILE A 513 5.12 17.25 -11.52
CA ILE A 513 6.44 17.80 -11.80
C ILE A 513 7.35 16.63 -12.17
N GLU A 514 7.77 16.55 -13.44
CA GLU A 514 8.90 15.70 -13.83
C GLU A 514 10.22 16.27 -13.30
N ILE A 515 11.18 15.39 -13.07
CA ILE A 515 12.47 15.70 -12.45
C ILE A 515 13.56 15.52 -13.50
N ASP A 516 14.36 16.57 -13.76
CA ASP A 516 15.49 16.49 -14.69
C ASP A 516 16.61 15.60 -14.13
N ALA A 517 17.08 15.94 -12.93
CA ALA A 517 18.29 15.40 -12.32
C ALA A 517 18.14 15.30 -10.79
N ILE A 518 18.98 14.44 -10.20
CA ILE A 518 19.13 14.33 -8.75
C ILE A 518 20.58 14.64 -8.40
N ASP A 519 20.77 15.65 -7.56
CA ASP A 519 22.07 16.14 -7.12
C ASP A 519 22.40 15.58 -5.73
N GLY A 520 23.68 15.32 -5.47
CA GLY A 520 24.15 14.87 -4.16
C GLY A 520 25.44 15.54 -3.74
N THR A 521 25.53 15.92 -2.46
CA THR A 521 26.73 16.47 -1.83
C THR A 521 27.12 15.62 -0.63
N ALA A 522 28.42 15.54 -0.34
CA ALA A 522 28.85 14.97 0.93
C ALA A 522 30.04 15.72 1.51
N HIS A 523 29.97 15.91 2.82
CA HIS A 523 30.89 16.73 3.60
C HIS A 523 31.59 15.85 4.64
N GLN A 524 32.90 16.03 4.81
CA GLN A 524 33.67 15.20 5.74
C GLN A 524 33.40 15.62 7.18
N ALA A 525 32.84 14.69 7.96
CA ALA A 525 32.79 14.82 9.41
C ALA A 525 34.07 14.26 10.03
N GLY A 526 34.59 14.94 11.04
CA GLY A 526 35.89 14.65 11.66
C GLY A 526 36.00 13.30 12.38
N ASP A 527 34.90 12.55 12.50
CA ASP A 527 34.81 11.23 13.13
C ASP A 527 34.98 10.05 12.15
N GLY A 528 35.39 10.32 10.90
CA GLY A 528 35.61 9.29 9.88
C GLY A 528 34.34 8.90 9.10
N TRP A 529 33.33 9.76 9.14
CA TRP A 529 32.08 9.64 8.39
C TRP A 529 31.94 10.81 7.40
N PHE A 530 31.09 10.62 6.41
CA PHE A 530 30.62 11.66 5.50
C PHE A 530 29.14 11.91 5.76
N ASP A 531 28.77 13.18 5.93
CA ASP A 531 27.39 13.60 6.00
C ASP A 531 26.89 13.83 4.56
N LEU A 532 25.95 13.00 4.12
CA LEU A 532 25.39 12.97 2.77
C LEU A 532 24.05 13.72 2.73
N GLU A 533 23.97 14.67 1.81
CA GLU A 533 22.74 15.40 1.47
C GLU A 533 22.36 15.08 0.01
N MET A 534 21.07 14.90 -0.24
CA MET A 534 20.52 14.55 -1.55
C MET A 534 19.36 15.47 -1.90
N GLY A 535 19.40 16.05 -3.11
CA GLY A 535 18.46 17.07 -3.57
C GLY A 535 17.88 16.76 -4.95
N ILE A 536 16.59 17.03 -5.12
CA ILE A 536 15.92 17.07 -6.42
C ILE A 536 15.85 18.53 -6.87
N ARG A 537 16.40 18.85 -8.05
CA ARG A 537 16.23 20.16 -8.67
C ARG A 537 14.90 20.22 -9.44
N ILE A 538 14.08 21.23 -9.13
CA ILE A 538 12.78 21.54 -9.74
C ILE A 538 12.86 23.00 -10.21
N GLY A 539 13.10 23.20 -11.50
CA GLY A 539 13.43 24.52 -12.04
C GLY A 539 14.68 25.10 -11.35
N GLU A 540 14.50 26.21 -10.64
CA GLU A 540 15.55 26.87 -9.85
C GLU A 540 15.59 26.43 -8.36
N ARG A 541 14.61 25.65 -7.88
CA ARG A 541 14.54 25.23 -6.47
C ARG A 541 15.14 23.85 -6.28
N ASN A 542 15.78 23.61 -5.14
CA ASN A 542 16.25 22.29 -4.72
C ASN A 542 15.39 21.79 -3.55
N VAL A 543 14.97 20.52 -3.60
CA VAL A 543 14.10 19.88 -2.59
C VAL A 543 14.81 18.66 -2.01
N ARG A 544 14.97 18.62 -0.68
CA ARG A 544 15.61 17.50 0.03
C ARG A 544 14.90 16.17 -0.23
N LEU A 545 15.68 15.15 -0.59
CA LEU A 545 15.19 13.84 -1.01
C LEU A 545 15.06 12.84 0.16
N GLU A 546 15.81 12.99 1.24
CA GLU A 546 15.81 11.99 2.32
C GLU A 546 14.44 11.85 3.03
N PRO A 547 13.70 12.94 3.36
CA PRO A 547 12.36 12.83 3.93
C PRO A 547 11.36 12.15 2.98
N LEU A 548 11.46 12.46 1.68
CA LEU A 548 10.60 11.91 0.64
C LEU A 548 10.82 10.40 0.50
N LEU A 549 12.07 9.95 0.49
CA LEU A 549 12.41 8.52 0.44
C LEU A 549 12.01 7.78 1.72
N ALA A 550 12.22 8.38 2.91
CA ALA A 550 11.81 7.78 4.17
C ALA A 550 10.28 7.58 4.26
N ASP A 551 9.49 8.47 3.67
CA ASP A 551 8.04 8.34 3.52
C ASP A 551 7.65 7.31 2.45
N LEU A 552 8.29 7.30 1.27
CA LEU A 552 8.10 6.28 0.23
C LEU A 552 8.29 4.87 0.79
N PHE A 553 9.41 4.62 1.49
CA PHE A 553 9.75 3.29 2.01
C PHE A 553 8.87 2.84 3.19
N ARG A 554 8.23 3.80 3.87
CA ARG A 554 7.19 3.51 4.88
C ARG A 554 5.89 3.05 4.24
N ARG A 555 5.58 3.54 3.03
CA ARG A 555 4.37 3.21 2.25
C ARG A 555 4.54 1.92 1.44
N ASP A 556 5.67 1.78 0.74
CA ASP A 556 5.99 0.62 -0.09
C ASP A 556 7.28 -0.08 0.37
N ARG A 557 7.11 -1.27 0.94
CA ARG A 557 8.20 -2.08 1.49
C ARG A 557 9.01 -2.86 0.44
N ARG A 558 8.60 -2.87 -0.84
CA ARG A 558 9.40 -3.49 -1.93
C ARG A 558 10.78 -2.86 -2.02
N TRP A 559 10.88 -1.54 -1.81
CA TRP A 559 12.12 -0.77 -1.84
C TRP A 559 13.18 -1.16 -0.80
N LEU A 560 12.79 -1.69 0.37
CA LEU A 560 13.70 -2.09 1.46
C LEU A 560 13.80 -3.62 1.66
N SER A 561 13.44 -4.38 0.63
CA SER A 561 13.50 -5.85 0.63
C SER A 561 14.12 -6.38 -0.66
N GLY A 562 14.46 -7.67 -0.68
CA GLY A 562 14.87 -8.36 -1.91
C GLY A 562 13.85 -8.33 -3.07
N ALA A 563 12.66 -7.76 -2.84
CA ALA A 563 11.65 -7.49 -3.85
C ALA A 563 11.86 -6.15 -4.61
N LEU A 564 12.99 -5.46 -4.46
CA LEU A 564 13.31 -4.25 -5.24
C LEU A 564 13.22 -4.48 -6.77
N GLU A 565 13.45 -5.72 -7.23
CA GLU A 565 13.35 -6.11 -8.63
C GLU A 565 11.93 -6.47 -9.09
N SER A 566 10.94 -6.56 -8.19
CA SER A 566 9.51 -6.72 -8.57
C SER A 566 8.80 -5.38 -8.84
N ILE A 567 9.51 -4.26 -8.65
CA ILE A 567 9.12 -2.94 -9.13
C ILE A 567 9.56 -2.85 -10.60
N ALA A 568 8.67 -2.48 -11.53
CA ALA A 568 9.05 -2.34 -12.94
C ALA A 568 9.91 -1.08 -13.16
N ASP A 569 10.86 -1.09 -14.10
CA ASP A 569 11.74 0.07 -14.37
C ASP A 569 10.97 1.31 -14.88
N SER A 570 9.84 1.08 -15.55
CA SER A 570 8.87 2.11 -15.97
C SER A 570 7.84 2.48 -14.88
N GLU A 571 7.86 1.83 -13.72
CA GLU A 571 6.83 2.02 -12.69
C GLU A 571 6.86 3.48 -12.16
N PRO A 572 5.71 4.18 -12.16
CA PRO A 572 5.64 5.57 -11.74
C PRO A 572 5.62 5.67 -10.21
N ILE A 573 6.66 6.30 -9.66
CA ILE A 573 6.81 6.47 -8.21
C ILE A 573 6.41 7.89 -7.84
N GLU A 574 5.52 8.02 -6.85
CA GLU A 574 5.08 9.31 -6.34
C GLU A 574 5.73 9.64 -5.00
N LEU A 575 6.39 10.79 -4.94
CA LEU A 575 6.86 11.43 -3.71
C LEU A 575 5.95 12.61 -3.38
N LYS A 576 5.74 12.88 -2.08
CA LYS A 576 4.96 14.04 -1.61
C LYS A 576 5.82 14.95 -0.75
N THR A 577 5.89 16.23 -1.12
CA THR A 577 6.58 17.25 -0.31
C THR A 577 5.75 17.64 0.92
N GLU A 578 6.35 18.40 1.85
CA GLU A 578 5.64 18.97 3.00
C GLU A 578 4.54 19.96 2.56
N GLU A 579 4.72 20.64 1.43
CA GLU A 579 3.69 21.44 0.74
C GLU A 579 2.61 20.57 0.03
N ASN A 580 2.59 19.25 0.27
CA ASN A 580 1.72 18.23 -0.36
C ASN A 580 1.80 18.18 -1.91
N LYS A 581 2.84 18.76 -2.53
CA LYS A 581 3.07 18.67 -3.98
C LYS A 581 3.51 17.26 -4.35
N ARG A 582 2.97 16.74 -5.46
CA ARG A 582 3.30 15.40 -5.99
C ARG A 582 4.41 15.51 -7.02
N LEU A 583 5.51 14.82 -6.74
CA LEU A 583 6.63 14.65 -7.68
C LEU A 583 6.56 13.22 -8.22
N ARG A 584 6.64 13.05 -9.54
CA ARG A 584 6.62 11.71 -10.15
C ARG A 584 7.96 11.44 -10.80
N LEU A 585 8.51 10.26 -10.53
CA LEU A 585 9.72 9.78 -11.17
C LEU A 585 9.62 8.27 -11.43
N ARG A 586 10.20 7.83 -12.54
CA ARG A 586 10.27 6.41 -12.87
C ARG A 586 11.18 5.68 -11.89
N ALA A 587 10.83 4.44 -11.55
CA ALA A 587 11.61 3.60 -10.67
C ALA A 587 13.07 3.41 -11.12
N ASP A 588 13.37 3.37 -12.42
CA ASP A 588 14.76 3.26 -12.91
C ASP A 588 15.67 4.44 -12.54
N ARG A 589 15.12 5.58 -12.10
CA ARG A 589 15.88 6.72 -11.58
C ARG A 589 16.24 6.57 -10.09
N LEU A 590 15.39 5.88 -9.31
CA LEU A 590 15.59 5.63 -7.88
C LEU A 590 16.33 4.32 -7.61
N LYS A 591 16.02 3.24 -8.36
CA LYS A 591 16.61 1.90 -8.20
C LYS A 591 18.14 1.89 -8.04
N PRO A 592 18.95 2.66 -8.81
CA PRO A 592 20.41 2.65 -8.62
C PRO A 592 20.84 3.14 -7.24
N VAL A 593 20.29 4.26 -6.77
CA VAL A 593 20.64 4.82 -5.46
C VAL A 593 19.98 4.07 -4.32
N VAL A 594 18.79 3.50 -4.52
CA VAL A 594 18.24 2.57 -3.54
C VAL A 594 19.13 1.32 -3.47
N ARG A 595 19.46 0.61 -4.57
CA ARG A 595 20.45 -0.49 -4.55
C ARG A 595 21.78 -0.11 -3.88
N VAL A 596 22.25 1.13 -4.07
CA VAL A 596 23.53 1.59 -3.49
C VAL A 596 23.42 2.03 -2.03
N LEU A 597 22.25 2.42 -1.52
CA LEU A 597 22.06 2.95 -0.16
C LEU A 597 20.93 2.25 0.66
N VAL A 598 20.34 1.12 0.20
CA VAL A 598 19.24 0.38 0.88
C VAL A 598 19.52 0.27 2.36
N ASP A 599 20.75 -0.14 2.66
CA ASP A 599 21.23 -0.49 3.97
C ASP A 599 21.27 0.75 4.89
N LEU A 600 21.63 1.92 4.35
CA LEU A 600 21.55 3.20 5.06
C LEU A 600 20.09 3.65 5.27
N PHE A 601 19.24 3.52 4.24
CA PHE A 601 17.82 3.87 4.32
C PHE A 601 17.02 3.00 5.31
N ASP A 602 17.42 1.73 5.51
CA ASP A 602 16.89 0.80 6.54
C ASP A 602 17.04 1.35 7.99
N SER A 603 17.85 2.40 8.18
CA SER A 603 18.03 3.11 9.45
C SER A 603 16.95 4.19 9.68
N LEU A 604 16.44 4.80 8.61
CA LEU A 604 15.53 5.96 8.67
C LEU A 604 14.10 5.58 9.09
N GLY A 605 13.73 4.30 8.96
CA GLY A 605 12.41 3.79 9.33
C GLY A 605 12.10 3.82 10.83
N GLY A 606 13.09 4.06 11.70
CA GLY A 606 12.92 4.12 13.15
C GLY A 606 13.13 5.50 13.77
N THR A 607 14.17 6.23 13.36
CA THR A 607 14.57 7.51 13.97
C THR A 607 15.19 8.47 12.96
N LEU A 608 14.35 9.27 12.29
CA LEU A 608 14.72 10.63 11.92
C LEU A 608 14.06 11.57 12.92
N ALA A 609 14.86 12.06 13.87
CA ALA A 609 14.55 13.34 14.51
C ALA A 609 14.92 14.46 13.53
N GLU A 610 13.95 15.31 13.23
CA GLU A 610 14.10 16.70 12.77
C GLU A 610 15.39 17.00 11.97
N GLY A 611 15.42 16.55 10.71
CA GLY A 611 16.33 17.06 9.68
C GLY A 611 17.76 16.52 9.64
N ALA A 612 18.16 15.61 10.53
CA ALA A 612 19.53 15.06 10.60
C ALA A 612 20.05 14.52 9.23
N PRO A 613 21.34 14.71 8.89
CA PRO A 613 21.92 14.26 7.62
C PRO A 613 22.16 12.74 7.57
N LEU A 614 22.24 12.19 6.36
CA LEU A 614 22.45 10.75 6.15
C LEU A 614 23.94 10.42 6.30
N ARG A 615 24.35 9.75 7.40
CA ARG A 615 25.78 9.51 7.66
C ARG A 615 26.29 8.25 6.96
N VAL A 616 27.39 8.36 6.21
CA VAL A 616 28.03 7.28 5.44
C VAL A 616 29.46 7.05 5.93
N PRO A 617 29.92 5.80 6.19
CA PRO A 617 31.31 5.54 6.57
C PRO A 617 32.32 6.00 5.51
N SER A 618 33.48 6.51 5.92
CA SER A 618 34.49 6.99 4.96
C SER A 618 34.94 5.93 3.93
N VAL A 619 35.05 4.66 4.35
CA VAL A 619 35.38 3.53 3.47
C VAL A 619 34.27 3.14 2.48
N ASP A 620 33.04 3.64 2.65
CA ASP A 620 31.94 3.48 1.67
C ASP A 620 32.03 4.50 0.51
N ALA A 621 32.98 5.45 0.54
CA ALA A 621 33.19 6.49 -0.48
C ALA A 621 33.17 5.96 -1.94
N GLY A 622 33.76 4.79 -2.19
CA GLY A 622 33.77 4.17 -3.52
C GLY A 622 32.39 3.76 -4.06
N ARG A 623 31.39 3.59 -3.18
CA ARG A 623 29.99 3.36 -3.59
C ARG A 623 29.32 4.64 -4.09
N LEU A 624 29.73 5.79 -3.55
CA LEU A 624 29.18 7.10 -3.91
C LEU A 624 29.77 7.59 -5.24
N ASP A 625 31.06 7.38 -5.49
CA ASP A 625 31.67 7.75 -6.79
C ASP A 625 31.14 6.87 -7.93
N ALA A 626 30.85 5.59 -7.68
CA ALA A 626 30.20 4.68 -8.63
C ALA A 626 28.76 5.09 -9.03
N LEU A 627 28.14 6.05 -8.35
CA LEU A 627 26.86 6.63 -8.80
C LEU A 627 27.04 7.66 -9.92
N ASN A 628 28.19 8.35 -9.99
CA ASN A 628 28.50 9.31 -11.06
C ASN A 628 28.52 8.64 -12.43
N GLU A 629 29.02 7.40 -12.50
CA GLU A 629 29.14 6.62 -13.74
C GLU A 629 27.77 6.31 -14.39
N THR A 630 26.67 6.44 -13.64
CA THR A 630 25.30 6.27 -14.20
C THR A 630 24.85 7.45 -15.08
N GLY A 631 25.59 8.57 -15.08
CA GLY A 631 25.28 9.78 -15.86
C GLY A 631 24.01 10.53 -15.46
N ARG A 632 23.24 10.01 -14.49
CA ARG A 632 21.92 10.53 -14.05
C ARG A 632 21.94 11.16 -12.66
N TRP A 633 23.08 11.08 -11.98
CA TRP A 633 23.33 11.60 -10.63
C TRP A 633 24.63 12.40 -10.65
N GLN A 634 24.65 13.60 -10.06
CA GLN A 634 25.87 14.40 -9.93
C GLN A 634 26.32 14.47 -8.48
N PHE A 635 27.40 13.77 -8.15
CA PHE A 635 27.95 13.73 -6.80
C PHE A 635 29.13 14.68 -6.62
N ARG A 636 28.93 15.74 -5.82
CA ARG A 636 29.91 16.75 -5.45
C ARG A 636 30.41 16.48 -4.03
N GLY A 637 31.42 15.62 -3.93
CA GLY A 637 32.18 15.37 -2.70
C GLY A 637 33.64 15.83 -2.84
N ASP A 638 34.33 15.97 -1.71
CA ASP A 638 35.75 16.32 -1.66
C ASP A 638 36.66 15.41 -2.51
N ASP A 639 37.78 15.93 -2.98
CA ASP A 639 38.78 15.14 -3.72
C ASP A 639 39.36 13.99 -2.88
N SER A 640 39.28 14.05 -1.55
CA SER A 640 39.61 12.94 -0.64
C SER A 640 38.71 11.72 -0.87
N ILE A 641 37.41 11.92 -1.11
CA ILE A 641 36.42 10.87 -1.41
C ILE A 641 36.80 10.19 -2.73
N ARG A 642 37.06 10.99 -3.77
CA ARG A 642 37.39 10.51 -5.11
C ARG A 642 38.76 9.82 -5.17
N GLN A 643 39.75 10.29 -4.40
CA GLN A 643 41.02 9.57 -4.24
C GLN A 643 40.83 8.23 -3.51
N LEU A 644 40.08 8.19 -2.40
CA LEU A 644 39.85 6.94 -1.67
C LEU A 644 39.03 5.94 -2.50
N ALA A 645 38.00 6.41 -3.21
CA ALA A 645 37.22 5.63 -4.17
C ALA A 645 38.13 4.99 -5.23
N ARG A 646 38.94 5.78 -5.94
CA ARG A 646 39.84 5.29 -6.99
C ARG A 646 40.92 4.35 -6.47
N ARG A 647 41.45 4.58 -5.26
CA ARG A 647 42.44 3.68 -4.61
C ARG A 647 41.83 2.31 -4.26
N LEU A 648 40.56 2.26 -3.87
CA LEU A 648 39.83 1.02 -3.60
C LEU A 648 39.38 0.32 -4.89
N GLN A 649 38.90 1.08 -5.88
CA GLN A 649 38.49 0.59 -7.20
C GLN A 649 39.68 0.06 -8.03
N ALA A 650 40.89 0.59 -7.84
CA ALA A 650 42.09 0.15 -8.54
C ALA A 650 42.47 -1.34 -8.30
N GLY A 651 41.82 -2.02 -7.36
CA GLY A 651 41.95 -3.46 -7.19
C GLY A 651 43.10 -3.86 -6.26
N PRO A 652 42.83 -4.64 -5.20
CA PRO A 652 43.89 -5.14 -4.34
C PRO A 652 44.87 -6.05 -5.09
N GLY A 653 46.15 -5.64 -5.17
CA GLY A 653 47.26 -6.48 -5.66
C GLY A 653 47.79 -6.23 -7.08
N LEU A 654 47.35 -5.17 -7.79
CA LEU A 654 47.93 -4.83 -9.11
C LEU A 654 49.41 -4.41 -9.07
N ARG A 655 49.93 -4.00 -7.91
CA ARG A 655 51.33 -3.57 -7.75
C ARG A 655 52.19 -4.73 -7.23
N GLU A 656 53.13 -5.16 -8.05
CA GLU A 656 54.10 -6.18 -7.68
C GLU A 656 55.10 -5.65 -6.64
N VAL A 657 55.28 -6.38 -5.55
CA VAL A 657 56.20 -6.04 -4.45
C VAL A 657 57.36 -7.05 -4.45
N PRO A 658 58.63 -6.63 -4.33
CA PRO A 658 59.74 -7.56 -4.29
C PRO A 658 59.64 -8.50 -3.09
N VAL A 659 59.96 -9.78 -3.31
CA VAL A 659 60.07 -10.79 -2.25
C VAL A 659 61.24 -10.42 -1.32
N PRO A 660 61.10 -10.55 0.02
CA PRO A 660 62.16 -10.19 0.96
C PRO A 660 63.43 -11.05 0.78
N ARG A 661 64.60 -10.45 0.92
CA ARG A 661 65.90 -11.11 0.71
C ARG A 661 66.24 -12.15 1.77
N GLY A 662 65.76 -11.97 3.00
CA GLY A 662 65.95 -12.93 4.10
C GLY A 662 64.98 -14.12 4.05
N LEU A 663 64.04 -14.16 3.09
CA LEU A 663 63.04 -15.22 2.98
C LEU A 663 63.66 -16.48 2.35
N LYS A 664 63.81 -17.54 3.15
CA LYS A 664 64.34 -18.84 2.72
C LYS A 664 63.25 -19.75 2.15
N ALA A 665 62.46 -19.20 1.23
CA ALA A 665 61.44 -19.91 0.46
C ALA A 665 61.14 -19.19 -0.86
N GLU A 666 60.92 -19.96 -1.92
CA GLU A 666 60.33 -19.45 -3.16
C GLU A 666 58.82 -19.34 -3.00
N LEU A 667 58.25 -18.17 -3.34
CA LEU A 667 56.80 -17.94 -3.32
C LEU A 667 56.21 -18.27 -4.69
N ARG A 668 55.15 -19.08 -4.71
CA ARG A 668 54.33 -19.30 -5.92
C ARG A 668 53.62 -18.01 -6.33
N ALA A 669 53.20 -17.90 -7.59
CA ALA A 669 52.52 -16.70 -8.13
C ALA A 669 51.35 -16.22 -7.25
N TYR A 670 50.49 -17.11 -6.75
CA TYR A 670 49.42 -16.72 -5.82
C TYR A 670 49.95 -16.33 -4.42
N GLN A 671 50.98 -16.99 -3.91
CA GLN A 671 51.58 -16.63 -2.61
C GLN A 671 52.22 -15.22 -2.68
N HIS A 672 52.81 -14.89 -3.81
CA HIS A 672 53.33 -13.56 -4.13
C HIS A 672 52.20 -12.53 -4.32
N GLN A 673 51.12 -12.86 -5.02
CA GLN A 673 49.91 -12.03 -5.09
C GLN A 673 49.35 -11.73 -3.68
N GLY A 674 49.41 -12.68 -2.74
CA GLY A 674 48.99 -12.46 -1.34
C GLY A 674 49.93 -11.54 -0.56
N LEU A 675 51.25 -11.60 -0.83
CA LEU A 675 52.20 -10.62 -0.32
C LEU A 675 51.89 -9.21 -0.86
N ASN A 676 51.66 -9.08 -2.17
CA ASN A 676 51.26 -7.83 -2.83
C ASN A 676 49.97 -7.26 -2.22
N TRP A 677 48.97 -8.13 -1.96
CA TRP A 677 47.70 -7.78 -1.33
C TRP A 677 47.87 -7.25 0.10
N MET A 678 48.63 -7.94 0.97
CA MET A 678 48.87 -7.48 2.34
C MET A 678 49.70 -6.18 2.37
N GLN A 679 50.66 -6.01 1.46
CA GLN A 679 51.44 -4.77 1.34
C GLN A 679 50.59 -3.61 0.79
N PHE A 680 49.63 -3.86 -0.10
CA PHE A 680 48.62 -2.89 -0.53
C PHE A 680 47.73 -2.43 0.62
N LEU A 681 47.19 -3.36 1.43
CA LEU A 681 46.39 -3.01 2.62
C LEU A 681 47.19 -2.11 3.57
N ARG A 682 48.46 -2.46 3.84
CA ARG A 682 49.39 -1.64 4.63
C ARG A 682 49.56 -0.25 4.03
N GLU A 683 49.79 -0.13 2.71
CA GLU A 683 49.97 1.14 2.00
C GLU A 683 48.76 2.07 2.08
N GLN A 684 47.54 1.54 2.23
CA GLN A 684 46.31 2.32 2.39
C GLN A 684 45.85 2.45 3.87
N ASP A 685 46.67 2.01 4.83
CA ASP A 685 46.37 1.96 6.27
C ASP A 685 45.11 1.12 6.62
N LEU A 686 44.84 0.08 5.83
CA LEU A 686 43.68 -0.80 5.94
C LEU A 686 44.00 -2.11 6.69
N ALA A 687 42.94 -2.86 6.99
CA ALA A 687 42.93 -4.18 7.61
C ALA A 687 42.16 -5.19 6.73
N GLY A 688 42.37 -6.50 6.91
CA GLY A 688 41.70 -7.51 6.08
C GLY A 688 41.75 -8.96 6.56
N VAL A 689 41.09 -9.85 5.81
CA VAL A 689 41.06 -11.31 5.99
C VAL A 689 41.78 -12.02 4.84
N LEU A 690 42.85 -12.76 5.13
CA LEU A 690 43.43 -13.75 4.21
C LEU A 690 42.73 -15.10 4.45
N ALA A 691 41.77 -15.38 3.58
CA ALA A 691 40.84 -16.51 3.62
C ALA A 691 41.18 -17.60 2.58
N ASP A 692 42.46 -17.75 2.22
CA ASP A 692 42.97 -18.87 1.41
C ASP A 692 42.58 -20.23 2.02
N ASP A 693 42.37 -21.25 1.18
CA ASP A 693 42.19 -22.64 1.63
C ASP A 693 43.35 -23.16 2.53
N MET A 694 43.07 -24.21 3.30
CA MET A 694 44.04 -24.81 4.23
C MET A 694 45.15 -25.56 3.48
N GLY A 695 46.39 -25.10 3.64
CA GLY A 695 47.57 -25.68 2.99
C GLY A 695 48.17 -24.83 1.86
N LEU A 696 47.50 -23.75 1.42
CA LEU A 696 48.05 -22.79 0.44
C LEU A 696 49.19 -21.90 1.01
N GLY A 697 49.58 -22.09 2.27
CA GLY A 697 50.74 -21.42 2.86
C GLY A 697 50.47 -19.99 3.37
N LYS A 698 49.35 -19.75 4.07
CA LYS A 698 49.07 -18.47 4.75
C LYS A 698 50.22 -18.05 5.69
N THR A 699 50.85 -19.02 6.38
CA THR A 699 52.00 -18.79 7.27
C THR A 699 53.19 -18.16 6.54
N VAL A 700 53.67 -18.76 5.44
CA VAL A 700 54.83 -18.25 4.69
C VAL A 700 54.53 -16.92 3.99
N GLN A 701 53.30 -16.72 3.50
CA GLN A 701 52.85 -15.40 3.00
C GLN A 701 52.92 -14.34 4.10
N THR A 702 52.48 -14.67 5.32
CA THR A 702 52.49 -13.75 6.48
C THR A 702 53.90 -13.45 6.97
N LEU A 703 54.78 -14.47 7.02
CA LEU A 703 56.20 -14.29 7.38
C LEU A 703 56.92 -13.42 6.35
N ALA A 704 56.65 -13.61 5.05
CA ALA A 704 57.16 -12.74 4.00
C ALA A 704 56.65 -11.29 4.14
N HIS A 705 55.38 -11.08 4.53
CA HIS A 705 54.85 -9.75 4.80
C HIS A 705 55.55 -9.07 5.99
N ILE A 706 55.74 -9.77 7.12
CA ILE A 706 56.46 -9.23 8.29
C ILE A 706 57.92 -8.91 7.95
N LEU A 707 58.59 -9.79 7.20
CA LEU A 707 59.98 -9.59 6.79
C LEU A 707 60.14 -8.43 5.81
N ALA A 708 59.17 -8.20 4.90
CA ALA A 708 59.12 -6.99 4.08
C ALA A 708 59.01 -5.70 4.91
N GLU A 709 58.33 -5.72 6.06
CA GLU A 709 58.30 -4.58 6.99
C GLU A 709 59.62 -4.37 7.72
N LYS A 710 60.34 -5.45 8.03
CA LYS A 710 61.68 -5.39 8.64
C LYS A 710 62.71 -4.84 7.65
N GLU A 711 62.84 -5.44 6.47
CA GLU A 711 63.85 -5.05 5.47
C GLU A 711 63.69 -3.60 5.00
N ALA A 712 62.46 -3.09 4.96
CA ALA A 712 62.18 -1.69 4.64
C ALA A 712 62.28 -0.70 5.83
N GLY A 713 62.74 -1.15 7.02
CA GLY A 713 62.88 -0.31 8.22
C GLY A 713 61.55 0.21 8.79
N ARG A 714 60.42 -0.41 8.44
CA ARG A 714 59.06 -0.02 8.85
C ARG A 714 58.62 -0.68 10.16
N LEU A 715 59.14 -1.87 10.46
CA LEU A 715 58.85 -2.66 11.67
C LEU A 715 59.51 -2.05 12.94
N LYS A 716 59.13 -0.83 13.30
CA LYS A 716 59.64 -0.09 14.47
C LYS A 716 59.00 -0.52 15.80
N ARG A 717 58.08 -1.49 15.73
CA ARG A 717 57.24 -2.02 16.81
C ARG A 717 57.02 -3.51 16.55
N PRO A 718 56.87 -4.36 17.59
CA PRO A 718 56.67 -5.78 17.40
C PRO A 718 55.41 -6.10 16.57
N ALA A 719 55.46 -7.20 15.82
CA ALA A 719 54.29 -7.88 15.30
C ALA A 719 53.80 -8.92 16.33
N LEU A 720 52.50 -8.91 16.66
CA LEU A 720 51.89 -9.88 17.57
C LEU A 720 51.00 -10.84 16.77
N ILE A 721 51.27 -12.14 16.86
CA ILE A 721 50.40 -13.18 16.32
C ILE A 721 49.74 -13.93 17.46
N VAL A 722 48.41 -13.99 17.41
CA VAL A 722 47.58 -14.77 18.32
C VAL A 722 47.22 -16.07 17.61
N VAL A 723 47.67 -17.20 18.16
CA VAL A 723 47.49 -18.52 17.56
C VAL A 723 46.71 -19.46 18.49
N PRO A 724 46.09 -20.54 17.99
CA PRO A 724 45.68 -21.65 18.82
C PRO A 724 46.88 -22.25 19.56
N THR A 725 46.73 -22.69 20.81
CA THR A 725 47.85 -23.26 21.62
C THR A 725 48.57 -24.41 20.91
N THR A 726 47.84 -25.13 20.06
CA THR A 726 48.28 -26.20 19.17
C THR A 726 49.22 -25.76 18.05
N LEU A 727 49.15 -24.51 17.58
CA LEU A 727 49.94 -24.01 16.44
C LEU A 727 51.23 -23.28 16.86
N VAL A 728 51.42 -23.00 18.16
CA VAL A 728 52.58 -22.25 18.69
C VAL A 728 53.92 -22.84 18.27
N HIS A 729 54.07 -24.17 18.34
CA HIS A 729 55.31 -24.84 17.94
C HIS A 729 55.53 -24.75 16.42
N ASN A 730 54.47 -24.94 15.63
CA ASN A 730 54.55 -24.88 14.17
C ASN A 730 54.95 -23.49 13.67
N TRP A 731 54.35 -22.43 14.21
CA TRP A 731 54.76 -21.04 13.89
C TRP A 731 56.21 -20.74 14.27
N ARG A 732 56.72 -21.28 15.39
CA ARG A 732 58.12 -21.12 15.78
C ARG A 732 59.07 -21.77 14.78
N GLU A 733 58.78 -23.01 14.36
CA GLU A 733 59.63 -23.72 13.40
C GLU A 733 59.49 -23.19 11.97
N GLU A 734 58.30 -22.80 11.51
CA GLU A 734 58.13 -22.15 10.21
C GLU A 734 58.84 -20.78 10.16
N ALA A 735 58.80 -19.98 11.24
CA ALA A 735 59.57 -18.74 11.31
C ALA A 735 61.09 -19.02 11.30
N ARG A 736 61.58 -19.98 12.10
CA ARG A 736 62.98 -20.42 12.11
C ARG A 736 63.43 -20.97 10.75
N ARG A 737 62.55 -21.63 9.99
CA ARG A 737 62.84 -22.19 8.66
C ARG A 737 62.89 -21.12 7.58
N PHE A 738 61.83 -20.31 7.48
CA PHE A 738 61.60 -19.41 6.34
C PHE A 738 62.10 -17.98 6.57
N ALA A 739 62.15 -17.49 7.81
CA ALA A 739 62.58 -16.14 8.14
C ALA A 739 63.51 -16.13 9.38
N PRO A 740 64.65 -16.86 9.36
CA PRO A 740 65.53 -17.05 10.52
C PRO A 740 66.16 -15.76 11.06
N GLU A 741 66.08 -14.65 10.31
CA GLU A 741 66.55 -13.33 10.73
C GLU A 741 65.54 -12.61 11.65
N LEU A 742 64.29 -13.06 11.76
CA LEU A 742 63.31 -12.49 12.68
C LEU A 742 63.57 -12.94 14.12
N LYS A 743 63.63 -11.98 15.06
CA LYS A 743 63.66 -12.26 16.49
C LYS A 743 62.27 -12.68 16.98
N VAL A 744 62.07 -13.98 17.23
CA VAL A 744 60.77 -14.55 17.64
C VAL A 744 60.71 -14.85 19.14
N LEU A 745 59.75 -14.25 19.85
CA LEU A 745 59.45 -14.52 21.26
C LEU A 745 58.17 -15.37 21.41
N VAL A 746 58.20 -16.39 22.26
CA VAL A 746 57.07 -17.33 22.46
C VAL A 746 56.49 -17.24 23.87
N LEU A 747 55.38 -16.50 24.03
CA LEU A 747 54.69 -16.27 25.30
C LEU A 747 53.67 -17.38 25.60
N ASN A 748 54.15 -18.59 25.83
CA ASN A 748 53.35 -19.76 26.22
C ASN A 748 53.86 -20.40 27.53
N GLY A 749 52.98 -21.15 28.21
CA GLY A 749 53.29 -21.86 29.45
C GLY A 749 53.24 -20.99 30.73
N PRO A 750 53.53 -21.57 31.91
CA PRO A 750 53.50 -20.84 33.19
C PRO A 750 54.59 -19.78 33.27
N GLN A 751 55.83 -20.12 32.89
CA GLN A 751 57.04 -19.28 32.94
C GLN A 751 57.08 -18.11 31.92
N ARG A 752 56.00 -17.86 31.17
CA ARG A 752 55.97 -16.76 30.18
C ARG A 752 56.10 -15.37 30.80
N LYS A 753 55.74 -15.22 32.09
CA LYS A 753 55.82 -13.94 32.81
C LYS A 753 57.25 -13.39 32.90
N GLU A 754 58.22 -14.27 33.09
CA GLU A 754 59.67 -13.96 33.14
C GLU A 754 60.21 -13.38 31.83
N ARG A 755 59.42 -13.42 30.74
CA ARG A 755 59.79 -13.01 29.39
C ARG A 755 58.95 -11.84 28.87
N PHE A 756 58.16 -11.18 29.72
CA PHE A 756 57.37 -10.01 29.32
C PHE A 756 58.23 -8.77 29.02
N GLU A 757 59.31 -8.53 29.78
CA GLU A 757 60.23 -7.41 29.54
C GLU A 757 60.92 -7.51 28.16
N GLN A 758 61.12 -8.73 27.67
CA GLN A 758 61.74 -9.02 26.36
C GLN A 758 60.85 -8.67 25.15
N ILE A 759 59.58 -8.30 25.35
CA ILE A 759 58.64 -7.98 24.25
C ILE A 759 59.15 -6.82 23.38
N GLY A 760 59.84 -5.83 23.98
CA GLY A 760 60.41 -4.70 23.24
C GLY A 760 61.68 -5.02 22.44
N GLU A 761 62.34 -6.15 22.73
CA GLU A 761 63.62 -6.54 22.11
C GLU A 761 63.44 -7.43 20.87
N HIS A 762 62.21 -7.92 20.67
CA HIS A 762 61.82 -8.91 19.67
C HIS A 762 60.90 -8.31 18.61
N GLU A 763 60.95 -8.89 17.41
CA GLU A 763 60.27 -8.37 16.22
C GLU A 763 58.93 -9.09 15.98
N LEU A 764 58.84 -10.35 16.42
CA LEU A 764 57.68 -11.21 16.28
C LEU A 764 57.35 -11.87 17.64
N ILE A 765 56.14 -11.64 18.13
CA ILE A 765 55.64 -12.18 19.41
C ILE A 765 54.52 -13.19 19.11
N LEU A 766 54.65 -14.41 19.63
CA LEU A 766 53.64 -15.47 19.53
C LEU A 766 52.95 -15.67 20.88
N THR A 767 51.62 -15.55 20.92
CA THR A 767 50.78 -15.80 22.11
C THR A 767 49.54 -16.62 21.75
N THR A 768 48.73 -17.02 22.74
CA THR A 768 47.53 -17.86 22.51
C THR A 768 46.23 -17.21 22.98
N TYR A 769 45.14 -17.53 22.28
CA TYR A 769 43.78 -17.08 22.64
C TYR A 769 43.39 -17.36 24.10
N ALA A 770 43.88 -18.48 24.66
CA ALA A 770 43.60 -18.89 26.04
C ALA A 770 44.37 -18.07 27.10
N LEU A 771 45.49 -17.46 26.71
CA LEU A 771 46.37 -16.67 27.58
C LEU A 771 46.13 -15.17 27.44
N LEU A 772 45.79 -14.69 26.23
CA LEU A 772 45.68 -13.28 25.90
C LEU A 772 44.79 -12.47 26.86
N TRP A 773 43.63 -13.00 27.28
CA TRP A 773 42.75 -12.32 28.25
C TRP A 773 43.30 -12.31 29.69
N ARG A 774 44.21 -13.23 30.03
CA ARG A 774 44.88 -13.30 31.34
C ARG A 774 46.03 -12.31 31.44
N ASP A 775 46.74 -12.12 30.33
CA ASP A 775 47.94 -11.28 30.22
C ASP A 775 47.63 -9.91 29.57
N GLN A 776 46.35 -9.61 29.32
CA GLN A 776 45.87 -8.44 28.59
C GLN A 776 46.48 -7.11 29.07
N LYS A 777 46.68 -6.94 30.38
CA LYS A 777 47.23 -5.70 30.95
C LYS A 777 48.61 -5.38 30.34
N VAL A 778 49.54 -6.32 30.49
CA VAL A 778 50.91 -6.21 29.95
C VAL A 778 50.89 -6.12 28.43
N LEU A 779 50.07 -6.94 27.75
CA LEU A 779 49.97 -6.88 26.28
C LEU A 779 49.38 -5.55 25.77
N ALA A 780 48.59 -4.83 26.57
CA ALA A 780 48.04 -3.52 26.21
C ALA A 780 48.94 -2.33 26.55
N GLU A 781 50.03 -2.54 27.31
CA GLU A 781 51.06 -1.53 27.60
C GLU A 781 51.99 -1.29 26.38
N HIS A 782 52.02 -2.23 25.42
CA HIS A 782 52.76 -2.12 24.16
C HIS A 782 51.86 -1.72 22.98
N GLU A 783 52.44 -1.01 22.01
CA GLU A 783 51.79 -0.74 20.72
C GLU A 783 52.47 -1.54 19.60
N TYR A 784 51.68 -2.27 18.81
CA TYR A 784 52.16 -3.20 17.79
C TYR A 784 52.15 -2.59 16.37
N HIS A 785 53.04 -3.05 15.49
CA HIS A 785 52.97 -2.71 14.06
C HIS A 785 51.86 -3.50 13.36
N LEU A 786 51.82 -4.81 13.64
CA LEU A 786 50.88 -5.79 13.11
C LEU A 786 50.25 -6.57 14.26
N LEU A 787 48.93 -6.75 14.22
CA LEU A 787 48.21 -7.71 15.06
C LEU A 787 47.48 -8.71 14.18
N ILE A 788 47.94 -9.95 14.22
CA ILE A 788 47.51 -11.03 13.34
C ILE A 788 46.78 -12.09 14.17
N LEU A 789 45.59 -12.50 13.73
CA LEU A 789 44.82 -13.59 14.33
C LEU A 789 44.89 -14.81 13.41
N ASP A 790 45.58 -15.87 13.84
CA ASP A 790 45.62 -17.13 13.10
C ASP A 790 44.49 -18.07 13.53
N GLU A 791 43.89 -18.76 12.56
CA GLU A 791 42.60 -19.45 12.69
C GLU A 791 41.56 -18.55 13.39
N ALA A 792 41.31 -17.37 12.81
CA ALA A 792 40.48 -16.30 13.39
C ALA A 792 39.04 -16.73 13.80
N GLN A 793 38.54 -17.87 13.30
CA GLN A 793 37.33 -18.52 13.78
C GLN A 793 37.34 -18.88 15.28
N TYR A 794 38.50 -18.94 15.95
CA TYR A 794 38.58 -18.99 17.42
C TYR A 794 37.97 -17.75 18.11
N VAL A 795 37.83 -16.63 17.40
CA VAL A 795 37.26 -15.36 17.87
C VAL A 795 35.83 -15.14 17.35
N LYS A 796 35.19 -16.17 16.77
CA LYS A 796 33.88 -16.09 16.12
C LYS A 796 32.71 -15.58 16.97
N ASN A 797 32.87 -15.57 18.30
CA ASN A 797 31.95 -14.91 19.22
C ASN A 797 32.62 -13.71 19.90
N ALA A 798 32.20 -12.52 19.46
CA ALA A 798 32.54 -11.21 19.98
C ALA A 798 32.43 -11.03 21.51
N SER A 799 31.53 -11.75 22.21
CA SER A 799 31.32 -11.59 23.65
C SER A 799 32.30 -12.39 24.53
N THR A 800 33.19 -13.19 23.92
CA THR A 800 34.21 -13.93 24.67
C THR A 800 35.28 -12.99 25.26
N LYS A 801 35.82 -13.35 26.43
CA LYS A 801 36.91 -12.59 27.07
C LYS A 801 38.14 -12.43 26.15
N ALA A 802 38.43 -13.42 25.31
CA ALA A 802 39.50 -13.33 24.31
C ALA A 802 39.19 -12.26 23.24
N ALA A 803 37.99 -12.27 22.65
CA ALA A 803 37.57 -11.26 21.67
C ALA A 803 37.52 -9.84 22.27
N GLN A 804 37.10 -9.69 23.52
CA GLN A 804 37.12 -8.41 24.24
C GLN A 804 38.55 -7.92 24.48
N ALA A 805 39.45 -8.81 24.93
CA ALA A 805 40.84 -8.47 25.20
C ALA A 805 41.62 -8.11 23.91
N ILE A 806 41.41 -8.84 22.82
CA ILE A 806 42.03 -8.58 21.50
C ILE A 806 41.68 -7.17 20.99
N ARG A 807 40.42 -6.74 21.09
CA ARG A 807 39.98 -5.41 20.61
C ARG A 807 40.76 -4.27 21.26
N GLY A 808 41.06 -4.40 22.56
CA GLY A 808 41.77 -3.40 23.35
C GLY A 808 43.28 -3.28 23.06
N LEU A 809 43.85 -4.17 22.25
CA LEU A 809 45.27 -4.10 21.88
C LEU A 809 45.49 -3.04 20.79
N ARG A 810 46.44 -2.13 21.03
CA ARG A 810 46.81 -1.07 20.09
C ARG A 810 47.73 -1.64 19.01
N ALA A 811 47.25 -1.70 17.77
CA ALA A 811 48.02 -2.15 16.62
C ALA A 811 47.71 -1.27 15.42
N ARG A 812 48.73 -0.91 14.63
CA ARG A 812 48.54 -0.09 13.42
C ARG A 812 47.77 -0.85 12.34
N HIS A 813 48.24 -2.04 11.98
CA HIS A 813 47.60 -2.89 10.98
C HIS A 813 47.03 -4.15 11.64
N ARG A 814 45.86 -4.60 11.19
CA ARG A 814 45.16 -5.79 11.69
C ARG A 814 44.89 -6.78 10.55
N LEU A 815 45.12 -8.07 10.80
CA LEU A 815 44.98 -9.13 9.80
C LEU A 815 44.35 -10.38 10.43
N CYS A 816 43.36 -10.96 9.77
CA CYS A 816 42.82 -12.28 10.10
C CYS A 816 43.34 -13.31 9.09
N LEU A 817 43.83 -14.44 9.58
CA LEU A 817 44.11 -15.64 8.78
C LEU A 817 43.08 -16.71 9.15
N THR A 818 42.51 -17.38 8.14
CA THR A 818 41.55 -18.47 8.37
C THR A 818 41.46 -19.37 7.14
N GLY A 819 41.15 -20.65 7.31
CA GLY A 819 40.73 -21.53 6.21
C GLY A 819 39.24 -21.38 5.85
N THR A 820 38.42 -20.88 6.78
CA THR A 820 36.96 -20.83 6.66
C THR A 820 36.42 -19.56 7.34
N PRO A 821 36.32 -18.43 6.62
CA PRO A 821 35.91 -17.13 7.19
C PRO A 821 34.46 -17.10 7.66
N LEU A 822 33.68 -18.13 7.34
CA LEU A 822 32.30 -18.33 7.74
C LEU A 822 32.11 -19.85 7.97
N GLU A 823 31.75 -20.26 9.19
CA GLU A 823 31.53 -21.67 9.54
C GLU A 823 30.04 -21.98 9.77
N ASN A 824 29.34 -21.12 10.51
CA ASN A 824 28.00 -21.38 11.05
C ASN A 824 26.99 -20.25 10.78
N HIS A 825 27.41 -18.98 10.87
CA HIS A 825 26.49 -17.84 10.70
C HIS A 825 27.22 -16.49 10.46
N LEU A 826 26.57 -15.53 9.79
CA LEU A 826 27.13 -14.21 9.46
C LEU A 826 27.56 -13.38 10.68
N GLY A 827 27.11 -13.72 11.89
CA GLY A 827 27.63 -13.14 13.13
C GLY A 827 29.13 -13.43 13.41
N GLU A 828 29.70 -14.44 12.77
CA GLU A 828 31.14 -14.77 12.86
C GLU A 828 31.95 -13.83 11.98
N LEU A 829 31.47 -13.59 10.75
CA LEU A 829 31.97 -12.59 9.82
C LEU A 829 31.91 -11.18 10.45
N TRP A 830 30.80 -10.82 11.09
CA TRP A 830 30.71 -9.56 11.86
C TRP A 830 31.75 -9.50 12.98
N SER A 831 31.97 -10.60 13.72
CA SER A 831 32.97 -10.61 14.82
C SER A 831 34.41 -10.45 14.31
N GLN A 832 34.73 -10.93 13.10
CA GLN A 832 36.02 -10.69 12.44
C GLN A 832 36.15 -9.23 11.95
N PHE A 833 35.14 -8.71 11.26
CA PHE A 833 35.18 -7.35 10.74
C PHE A 833 35.13 -6.28 11.84
N ASP A 834 34.45 -6.52 12.96
CA ASP A 834 34.46 -5.65 14.14
C ASP A 834 35.81 -5.67 14.89
N PHE A 835 36.63 -6.72 14.70
CA PHE A 835 38.04 -6.68 15.10
C PHE A 835 38.91 -5.89 14.11
N LEU A 836 38.77 -6.13 12.80
CA LEU A 836 39.61 -5.52 11.77
C LEU A 836 39.34 -4.02 11.61
N LEU A 837 38.06 -3.66 11.49
CA LEU A 837 37.54 -2.32 11.21
C LEU A 837 36.35 -2.05 12.15
N PRO A 838 36.58 -1.71 13.43
CA PRO A 838 35.52 -1.50 14.42
C PRO A 838 34.43 -0.53 13.92
N GLY A 839 33.17 -0.93 14.03
CA GLY A 839 32.02 -0.14 13.55
C GLY A 839 31.74 -0.19 12.04
N PHE A 840 32.61 -0.75 11.19
CA PHE A 840 32.41 -0.83 9.72
C PHE A 840 31.12 -1.54 9.31
N LEU A 841 30.64 -2.50 10.10
CA LEU A 841 29.38 -3.22 9.87
C LEU A 841 28.25 -2.80 10.83
N GLY A 842 28.41 -1.69 11.54
CA GLY A 842 27.50 -1.25 12.61
C GLY A 842 27.57 -2.12 13.86
N SER A 843 26.69 -1.86 14.83
CA SER A 843 26.62 -2.65 16.07
C SER A 843 26.16 -4.08 15.81
N GLN A 844 26.46 -5.01 16.72
CA GLN A 844 26.00 -6.41 16.60
C GLN A 844 24.46 -6.52 16.46
N LYS A 845 23.70 -5.62 17.11
CA LYS A 845 22.24 -5.58 17.04
C LYS A 845 21.76 -5.12 15.67
N ASP A 846 22.36 -4.04 15.14
CA ASP A 846 22.01 -3.50 13.83
C ASP A 846 22.43 -4.45 12.71
N PHE A 847 23.64 -5.03 12.78
CA PHE A 847 24.06 -6.08 11.85
C PHE A 847 23.11 -7.27 11.86
N THR A 848 22.65 -7.67 13.05
CA THR A 848 21.69 -8.77 13.20
C THR A 848 20.33 -8.44 12.57
N ARG A 849 19.86 -7.19 12.68
CA ARG A 849 18.61 -6.70 12.07
C ARG A 849 18.72 -6.54 10.54
N ARG A 850 19.78 -5.89 10.07
CA ARG A 850 19.97 -5.36 8.69
C ARG A 850 20.55 -6.39 7.71
N TRP A 851 21.41 -7.30 8.18
CA TRP A 851 22.09 -8.29 7.34
C TRP A 851 21.75 -9.72 7.76
N ARG A 852 22.01 -10.08 9.03
CA ARG A 852 21.95 -11.47 9.49
C ARG A 852 20.56 -12.09 9.33
N ASN A 853 19.54 -11.51 9.98
CA ASN A 853 18.19 -12.07 9.94
C ASN A 853 17.62 -12.11 8.50
N PRO A 854 17.72 -11.06 7.66
CA PRO A 854 17.24 -11.13 6.29
C PRO A 854 17.94 -12.21 5.43
N ILE A 855 19.26 -12.34 5.51
CA ILE A 855 20.00 -13.31 4.69
C ILE A 855 19.78 -14.74 5.21
N GLU A 856 19.93 -14.99 6.52
CA GLU A 856 19.82 -16.34 7.12
C GLU A 856 18.38 -16.83 7.29
N LYS A 857 17.40 -15.94 7.53
CA LYS A 857 16.02 -16.33 7.84
C LYS A 857 15.02 -16.00 6.75
N ASN A 858 15.33 -15.09 5.83
CA ASN A 858 14.41 -14.68 4.77
C ASN A 858 14.97 -14.95 3.36
N GLY A 859 16.21 -15.47 3.25
CA GLY A 859 16.85 -15.78 1.96
C GLY A 859 17.17 -14.55 1.11
N ASP A 860 17.31 -13.36 1.71
CA ASP A 860 17.44 -12.09 0.98
C ASP A 860 18.77 -12.01 0.18
N GLY A 861 18.71 -12.46 -1.07
CA GLY A 861 19.85 -12.49 -1.99
C GLY A 861 20.38 -11.10 -2.36
N VAL A 862 19.53 -10.06 -2.36
CA VAL A 862 19.96 -8.68 -2.63
C VAL A 862 20.82 -8.18 -1.47
N ARG A 863 20.37 -8.35 -0.22
CA ARG A 863 21.20 -8.06 0.96
C ARG A 863 22.47 -8.91 1.01
N ARG A 864 22.43 -10.17 0.54
CA ARG A 864 23.61 -11.04 0.43
C ARG A 864 24.66 -10.47 -0.53
N ALA A 865 24.26 -10.12 -1.76
CA ALA A 865 25.15 -9.53 -2.76
C ALA A 865 25.71 -8.16 -2.31
N LEU A 866 24.90 -7.33 -1.64
CA LEU A 866 25.35 -6.06 -1.08
C LEU A 866 26.39 -6.25 0.04
N LEU A 867 26.20 -7.23 0.93
CA LEU A 867 27.19 -7.56 1.96
C LEU A 867 28.48 -8.12 1.35
N ALA A 868 28.38 -9.03 0.38
CA ALA A 868 29.52 -9.60 -0.34
C ALA A 868 30.36 -8.50 -1.03
N ARG A 869 29.70 -7.59 -1.76
CA ARG A 869 30.37 -6.44 -2.40
C ARG A 869 31.01 -5.48 -1.38
N ARG A 870 30.43 -5.33 -0.19
CA ARG A 870 30.98 -4.51 0.91
C ARG A 870 32.26 -5.10 1.51
N ILE A 871 32.34 -6.43 1.68
CA ILE A 871 33.51 -7.09 2.30
C ILE A 871 34.65 -7.39 1.32
N ARG A 872 34.36 -7.54 0.01
CA ARG A 872 35.31 -7.97 -1.03
C ARG A 872 36.66 -7.21 -1.07
N PRO A 873 36.74 -5.87 -0.91
CA PRO A 873 38.03 -5.17 -0.92
C PRO A 873 38.97 -5.59 0.23
N PHE A 874 38.40 -6.10 1.32
CA PHE A 874 39.10 -6.43 2.57
C PHE A 874 39.28 -7.94 2.77
N MET A 875 38.90 -8.78 1.80
CA MET A 875 39.01 -10.24 1.90
C MET A 875 39.61 -10.84 0.63
N LEU A 876 40.74 -11.55 0.79
CA LEU A 876 41.33 -12.38 -0.26
C LEU A 876 41.04 -13.84 0.05
N ARG A 877 40.12 -14.47 -0.69
CA ARG A 877 39.82 -15.91 -0.66
C ARG A 877 40.23 -16.52 -1.99
N ARG A 878 40.90 -17.68 -1.94
CA ARG A 878 41.36 -18.47 -3.09
C ARG A 878 41.29 -19.96 -2.75
N ARG A 879 40.77 -20.77 -3.66
CA ARG A 879 40.61 -22.22 -3.50
C ARG A 879 41.82 -23.00 -4.02
N LYS A 880 42.01 -24.24 -3.57
CA LYS A 880 43.11 -25.12 -4.03
C LYS A 880 43.09 -25.42 -5.52
N ASP A 881 41.92 -25.79 -6.04
CA ASP A 881 41.66 -26.12 -7.44
C ASP A 881 41.84 -24.92 -8.39
N GLU A 882 41.52 -23.72 -7.91
CA GLU A 882 41.78 -22.46 -8.63
C GLU A 882 43.29 -22.20 -8.82
N VAL A 883 44.08 -22.24 -7.75
CA VAL A 883 45.44 -21.65 -7.73
C VAL A 883 46.61 -22.63 -7.59
N ALA A 884 46.37 -23.85 -7.13
CA ALA A 884 47.41 -24.84 -6.82
C ALA A 884 47.29 -26.11 -7.70
N LYS A 885 47.22 -25.89 -9.02
CA LYS A 885 47.10 -26.94 -10.07
C LYS A 885 48.26 -27.93 -10.13
N GLU A 886 49.33 -27.69 -9.37
CA GLU A 886 50.45 -28.61 -9.12
C GLU A 886 50.13 -29.70 -8.07
N LEU A 887 49.07 -29.54 -7.27
CA LEU A 887 48.67 -30.53 -6.28
C LEU A 887 48.10 -31.77 -7.00
N PRO A 888 48.50 -32.99 -6.60
CA PRO A 888 47.85 -34.20 -7.06
C PRO A 888 46.34 -34.21 -6.77
N ALA A 889 45.59 -34.95 -7.57
CA ALA A 889 44.14 -35.07 -7.42
C ALA A 889 43.73 -35.56 -6.02
N LYS A 890 42.62 -35.03 -5.50
CA LYS A 890 41.97 -35.49 -4.27
C LYS A 890 40.65 -36.16 -4.61
N THR A 891 40.51 -37.44 -4.30
CA THR A 891 39.29 -38.22 -4.57
C THR A 891 38.59 -38.53 -3.26
N THR A 892 37.43 -37.92 -3.04
CA THR A 892 36.56 -38.26 -1.89
C THR A 892 35.64 -39.41 -2.27
N ILE A 893 35.57 -40.43 -1.41
CA ILE A 893 34.77 -41.64 -1.59
C ILE A 893 33.88 -41.78 -0.36
N VAL A 894 32.56 -41.83 -0.55
CA VAL A 894 31.62 -42.13 0.54
C VAL A 894 31.37 -43.64 0.55
N CYS A 895 31.82 -44.31 1.59
CA CYS A 895 31.57 -45.72 1.84
C CYS A 895 30.35 -45.81 2.75
N SER A 896 29.18 -45.96 2.14
CA SER A 896 27.95 -46.27 2.89
C SER A 896 27.97 -47.74 3.30
N VAL A 897 27.53 -48.04 4.53
CA VAL A 897 27.44 -49.40 5.06
C VAL A 897 26.13 -49.58 5.82
N ASP A 898 25.39 -50.64 5.49
CA ASP A 898 24.13 -50.96 6.15
C ASP A 898 24.36 -51.44 7.59
N LEU A 899 23.45 -51.02 8.49
CA LEU A 899 23.37 -51.61 9.83
C LEU A 899 22.47 -52.84 9.74
N GLU A 900 23.02 -54.01 10.05
CA GLU A 900 22.32 -55.29 10.02
C GLU A 900 22.09 -55.89 11.41
N GLY A 901 21.10 -56.78 11.50
CA GLY A 901 20.80 -57.60 12.67
C GLY A 901 20.80 -56.84 13.99
N ALA A 902 21.51 -57.37 14.99
CA ALA A 902 21.50 -56.85 16.35
C ALA A 902 22.00 -55.40 16.50
N GLN A 903 22.85 -54.90 15.58
CA GLN A 903 23.27 -53.48 15.59
C GLN A 903 22.13 -52.57 15.10
N ARG A 904 21.36 -53.02 14.10
CA ARG A 904 20.14 -52.33 13.62
C ARG A 904 19.06 -52.31 14.69
N ASP A 905 18.80 -53.44 15.33
CA ASP A 905 17.81 -53.56 16.42
C ASP A 905 18.15 -52.64 17.60
N LEU A 906 19.44 -52.57 17.96
CA LEU A 906 19.95 -51.63 18.97
C LEU A 906 19.77 -50.18 18.53
N TYR A 907 20.07 -49.85 17.27
CA TYR A 907 19.91 -48.50 16.74
C TYR A 907 18.46 -48.03 16.80
N GLU A 908 17.51 -48.82 16.29
CA GLU A 908 16.08 -48.49 16.29
C GLU A 908 15.48 -48.44 17.71
N THR A 909 15.95 -49.30 18.62
CA THR A 909 15.59 -49.25 20.05
C THR A 909 16.06 -47.93 20.68
N VAL A 910 17.31 -47.52 20.44
CA VAL A 910 17.86 -46.24 20.94
C VAL A 910 17.14 -45.06 20.28
N ARG A 911 16.89 -45.09 18.96
CA ARG A 911 16.21 -44.03 18.20
C ARG A 911 14.82 -43.77 18.76
N THR A 912 14.02 -44.81 18.94
CA THR A 912 12.66 -44.71 19.49
C THR A 912 12.67 -44.14 20.92
N ALA A 913 13.51 -44.70 21.80
CA ALA A 913 13.60 -44.26 23.19
C ALA A 913 14.16 -42.83 23.35
N MET A 914 14.99 -42.36 22.41
CA MET A 914 15.49 -40.98 22.39
C MET A 914 14.49 -40.01 21.76
N GLN A 915 13.79 -40.40 20.69
CA GLN A 915 12.75 -39.58 20.04
C GLN A 915 11.61 -39.25 21.03
N GLU A 916 11.16 -40.22 21.82
CA GLU A 916 10.14 -39.98 22.85
C GLU A 916 10.63 -39.00 23.93
N LYS A 917 11.87 -39.16 24.43
CA LYS A 917 12.47 -38.23 25.39
C LYS A 917 12.62 -36.81 24.83
N VAL A 918 13.04 -36.68 23.59
CA VAL A 918 13.13 -35.39 22.89
C VAL A 918 11.74 -34.76 22.77
N ARG A 919 10.74 -35.51 22.30
CA ARG A 919 9.37 -35.02 22.13
C ARG A 919 8.76 -34.53 23.45
N VAL A 920 8.88 -35.31 24.53
CA VAL A 920 8.43 -34.90 25.87
C VAL A 920 9.14 -33.63 26.33
N ALA A 921 10.46 -33.53 26.17
CA ALA A 921 11.21 -32.34 26.57
C ALA A 921 10.86 -31.09 25.75
N VAL A 922 10.69 -31.22 24.42
CA VAL A 922 10.28 -30.12 23.54
C VAL A 922 8.86 -29.66 23.89
N SER A 923 7.92 -30.58 24.11
CA SER A 923 6.55 -30.24 24.55
C SER A 923 6.49 -29.55 25.91
N ALA A 924 7.38 -29.91 26.85
CA ALA A 924 7.37 -29.37 28.21
C ALA A 924 8.07 -27.99 28.36
N GLN A 925 9.09 -27.69 27.54
CA GLN A 925 9.94 -26.50 27.73
C GLN A 925 10.21 -25.68 26.47
N GLY A 926 9.78 -26.15 25.30
CA GLY A 926 10.10 -25.58 23.99
C GLY A 926 11.51 -25.95 23.51
N LEU A 927 11.67 -26.10 22.18
CA LEU A 927 12.92 -26.54 21.54
C LEU A 927 14.16 -25.77 22.01
N ALA A 928 14.04 -24.44 22.12
CA ALA A 928 15.13 -23.55 22.52
C ALA A 928 15.68 -23.78 23.94
N ARG A 929 14.97 -24.53 24.80
CA ARG A 929 15.45 -24.95 26.13
C ARG A 929 15.89 -26.42 26.17
N SER A 930 15.34 -27.25 25.29
CA SER A 930 15.57 -28.71 25.28
C SER A 930 16.77 -29.17 24.46
N HIS A 931 17.55 -28.25 23.86
CA HIS A 931 18.74 -28.54 23.04
C HIS A 931 19.74 -29.53 23.67
N ILE A 932 19.94 -29.54 25.00
CA ILE A 932 20.88 -30.45 25.67
C ILE A 932 20.43 -31.91 25.50
N ILE A 933 19.13 -32.17 25.61
CA ILE A 933 18.53 -33.51 25.48
C ILE A 933 18.58 -33.98 24.02
N VAL A 934 18.36 -33.06 23.06
CA VAL A 934 18.54 -33.33 21.62
C VAL A 934 20.00 -33.71 21.32
N LEU A 935 20.98 -33.00 21.87
CA LEU A 935 22.41 -33.31 21.66
C LEU A 935 22.83 -34.65 22.28
N ASP A 936 22.31 -35.01 23.46
CA ASP A 936 22.53 -36.32 24.09
C ASP A 936 21.92 -37.47 23.27
N ALA A 937 20.70 -37.28 22.76
CA ALA A 937 20.04 -38.22 21.86
C ALA A 937 20.85 -38.47 20.57
N LEU A 938 21.25 -37.39 19.89
CA LEU A 938 22.05 -37.45 18.66
C LEU A 938 23.45 -38.04 18.90
N LEU A 939 24.05 -37.77 20.05
CA LEU A 939 25.33 -38.36 20.46
C LEU A 939 25.23 -39.89 20.57
N LYS A 940 24.18 -40.40 21.23
CA LYS A 940 23.96 -41.84 21.43
C LYS A 940 23.71 -42.59 20.12
N LEU A 941 22.95 -42.01 19.19
CA LEU A 941 22.73 -42.62 17.88
C LEU A 941 24.04 -42.75 17.09
N ARG A 942 24.85 -41.68 17.05
CA ARG A 942 26.18 -41.69 16.41
C ARG A 942 27.15 -42.69 17.06
N GLN A 943 27.03 -42.92 18.36
CA GLN A 943 27.79 -43.98 19.05
C GLN A 943 27.39 -45.38 18.57
N VAL A 944 26.09 -45.69 18.42
CA VAL A 944 25.63 -47.00 17.87
C VAL A 944 26.14 -47.22 16.45
N CYS A 945 26.11 -46.19 15.59
CA CYS A 945 26.64 -46.27 14.22
C CYS A 945 28.15 -46.61 14.19
N CYS A 946 28.92 -46.04 15.13
CA CYS A 946 30.37 -46.27 15.21
C CYS A 946 30.72 -47.67 15.74
N ASP A 947 30.20 -48.02 16.93
CA ASP A 947 30.34 -49.34 17.55
C ASP A 947 29.38 -49.48 18.75
N PRO A 948 28.60 -50.58 18.88
CA PRO A 948 27.70 -50.83 20.01
C PRO A 948 28.34 -50.67 21.41
N ARG A 949 29.63 -51.00 21.56
CA ARG A 949 30.38 -50.95 22.82
C ARG A 949 30.61 -49.51 23.32
N LEU A 950 30.42 -48.49 22.49
CA LEU A 950 30.52 -47.08 22.89
C LEU A 950 29.32 -46.60 23.71
N VAL A 951 28.16 -47.24 23.59
CA VAL A 951 26.95 -46.85 24.32
C VAL A 951 26.98 -47.42 25.73
N ARG A 952 27.46 -46.62 26.68
CA ARG A 952 27.29 -46.92 28.11
C ARG A 952 25.81 -46.95 28.46
N THR A 953 25.32 -48.10 28.91
CA THR A 953 23.91 -48.35 29.20
C THR A 953 23.37 -47.36 30.23
N LEU A 954 22.16 -46.85 29.98
CA LEU A 954 21.48 -45.90 30.85
C LEU A 954 21.38 -46.44 32.28
N LYS A 955 22.08 -45.80 33.23
CA LYS A 955 21.84 -46.06 34.66
C LYS A 955 20.43 -45.59 35.01
N ALA A 956 19.63 -46.49 35.58
CA ALA A 956 18.43 -46.12 36.32
C ALA A 956 18.84 -45.37 37.61
N GLY A 957 19.08 -44.07 37.50
CA GLY A 957 19.57 -43.22 38.59
C GLY A 957 19.61 -41.73 38.27
N ASP A 958 19.94 -41.35 37.03
CA ASP A 958 20.05 -39.93 36.63
C ASP A 958 18.69 -39.29 36.31
N ALA A 959 17.77 -39.38 37.27
CA ALA A 959 16.57 -38.55 37.31
C ALA A 959 16.96 -37.16 37.83
N VAL A 960 17.13 -36.20 36.91
CA VAL A 960 17.39 -34.80 37.26
C VAL A 960 16.20 -34.26 38.07
N GLN A 961 16.40 -34.05 39.37
CA GLN A 961 15.44 -33.30 40.18
C GLN A 961 15.39 -31.85 39.67
N PRO A 962 14.21 -31.30 39.32
CA PRO A 962 14.08 -29.89 39.00
C PRO A 962 14.30 -29.07 40.28
N ASP A 963 15.21 -28.11 40.22
CA ASP A 963 15.58 -27.26 41.35
C ASP A 963 14.37 -26.44 41.85
N GLN A 964 13.93 -26.68 43.09
CA GLN A 964 12.72 -26.06 43.65
C GLN A 964 13.05 -24.77 44.41
N ALA A 965 12.84 -23.64 43.74
CA ALA A 965 12.89 -22.32 44.37
C ALA A 965 11.57 -21.54 44.19
N THR A 966 10.48 -21.99 44.87
CA THR A 966 9.47 -21.17 45.61
C THR A 966 8.13 -21.91 45.87
N ALA A 967 7.40 -21.46 46.90
CA ALA A 967 5.95 -21.64 47.11
C ALA A 967 5.36 -23.05 47.44
N GLY A 968 5.63 -23.56 48.64
CA GLY A 968 4.61 -23.59 49.71
C GLY A 968 3.50 -24.68 49.77
N ARG A 969 3.45 -25.36 50.93
CA ARG A 969 2.31 -26.02 51.62
C ARG A 969 1.88 -27.46 51.24
N SER A 970 2.17 -28.36 52.19
CA SER A 970 1.30 -29.43 52.76
C SER A 970 0.70 -30.55 51.89
N ALA A 971 1.24 -31.77 52.06
CA ALA A 971 0.50 -33.03 52.21
C ALA A 971 1.37 -34.07 52.96
N GLU A 972 0.74 -35.10 53.54
CA GLU A 972 1.40 -36.18 54.33
C GLU A 972 1.75 -37.43 53.48
N PRO A 973 2.61 -38.35 53.96
CA PRO A 973 3.18 -39.42 53.14
C PRO A 973 2.31 -40.69 53.06
N ALA A 974 2.50 -41.44 51.96
CA ALA A 974 2.07 -42.83 51.80
C ALA A 974 3.29 -43.73 51.51
N ALA A 975 3.24 -45.01 51.91
CA ALA A 975 4.40 -45.91 51.96
C ALA A 975 4.29 -47.13 51.03
N ASP A 976 5.39 -47.90 50.98
CA ASP A 976 5.56 -49.25 50.42
C ASP A 976 5.26 -49.54 48.93
N SER A 977 6.35 -49.79 48.18
CA SER A 977 6.58 -51.15 47.64
C SER A 977 8.05 -51.38 47.21
N PRO A 978 8.58 -52.62 47.30
CA PRO A 978 10.00 -52.93 47.04
C PRO A 978 10.27 -53.54 45.66
N THR A 979 11.38 -53.20 44.99
CA THR A 979 11.89 -54.01 43.83
C THR A 979 13.38 -53.84 43.48
N GLY A 980 14.22 -53.37 44.42
CA GLY A 980 15.63 -53.00 44.18
C GLY A 980 16.64 -54.11 43.82
N LYS A 981 16.24 -55.22 43.17
CA LYS A 981 17.11 -56.36 42.85
C LYS A 981 17.14 -56.85 41.39
N ARG A 982 16.26 -56.39 40.48
CA ARG A 982 16.28 -56.86 39.07
C ARG A 982 17.40 -56.23 38.22
N GLY A 983 17.44 -54.90 38.12
CA GLY A 983 18.26 -54.18 37.13
C GLY A 983 19.78 -54.44 37.17
N LYS A 984 20.34 -54.99 38.26
CA LYS A 984 21.78 -55.32 38.31
C LYS A 984 22.15 -56.56 37.46
N ALA A 985 21.23 -57.51 37.31
CA ALA A 985 21.44 -58.68 36.46
C ALA A 985 21.26 -58.35 34.97
N ASP A 986 20.29 -57.48 34.66
CA ASP A 986 19.98 -57.07 33.29
C ASP A 986 21.11 -56.20 32.69
N HIS A 987 21.73 -55.31 33.49
CA HIS A 987 22.91 -54.53 33.10
C HIS A 987 24.08 -55.42 32.66
N GLU A 988 24.48 -56.41 33.47
CA GLU A 988 25.63 -57.27 33.17
C GLU A 988 25.38 -58.13 31.91
N LYS A 989 24.12 -58.51 31.68
CA LYS A 989 23.68 -59.25 30.49
C LYS A 989 23.73 -58.39 29.22
N LEU A 990 23.35 -57.11 29.31
CA LEU A 990 23.43 -56.14 28.21
C LEU A 990 24.88 -55.77 27.87
N GLU A 991 25.75 -55.54 28.85
CA GLU A 991 27.19 -55.27 28.60
C GLU A 991 27.90 -56.47 27.96
N LYS A 992 27.56 -57.71 28.38
CA LYS A 992 28.05 -58.94 27.72
C LYS A 992 27.51 -59.10 26.30
N SER A 993 26.25 -58.72 26.05
CA SER A 993 25.66 -58.75 24.70
C SER A 993 26.31 -57.72 23.77
N ALA A 994 26.54 -56.49 24.22
CA ALA A 994 27.20 -55.44 23.43
C ALA A 994 28.66 -55.79 23.09
N ARG A 995 29.37 -56.51 23.98
CA ARG A 995 30.73 -57.03 23.71
C ARG A 995 30.78 -58.19 22.72
N ALA A 996 29.65 -58.88 22.47
CA ALA A 996 29.55 -59.95 21.48
C ALA A 996 28.94 -59.48 20.15
N MET A 997 28.58 -58.20 20.05
CA MET A 997 27.98 -57.59 18.87
C MET A 997 29.06 -57.03 17.96
N ARG A 998 29.03 -57.36 16.67
CA ARG A 998 29.92 -56.76 15.66
C ARG A 998 29.50 -55.33 15.35
N SER A 999 30.42 -54.55 14.77
CA SER A 999 30.12 -53.23 14.21
C SER A 999 30.38 -53.25 12.71
N ALA A 1000 29.36 -53.00 11.89
CA ALA A 1000 29.47 -53.04 10.44
C ALA A 1000 30.56 -52.10 9.89
N LYS A 1001 30.76 -50.93 10.52
CA LYS A 1001 31.86 -50.01 10.20
C LYS A 1001 33.25 -50.54 10.55
N LEU A 1002 33.38 -51.33 11.60
CA LEU A 1002 34.66 -51.91 12.01
C LEU A 1002 35.01 -53.11 11.13
N ASP A 1003 34.04 -53.97 10.82
CA ASP A 1003 34.20 -55.07 9.87
C ASP A 1003 34.59 -54.53 8.47
N LEU A 1004 33.98 -53.43 8.00
CA LEU A 1004 34.36 -52.74 6.76
C LEU A 1004 35.76 -52.10 6.82
N LEU A 1005 36.12 -51.46 7.95
CA LEU A 1005 37.47 -50.90 8.11
C LEU A 1005 38.54 -52.00 8.03
N LEU A 1006 38.29 -53.15 8.65
CA LEU A 1006 39.22 -54.28 8.72
C LEU A 1006 39.30 -55.07 7.41
N SER A 1007 38.31 -54.99 6.51
CA SER A 1007 38.45 -55.51 5.15
C SER A 1007 39.22 -54.55 4.23
N MET A 1008 39.02 -53.24 4.37
CA MET A 1008 39.70 -52.22 3.55
C MET A 1008 41.19 -52.04 3.90
N LEU A 1009 41.56 -52.11 5.18
CA LEU A 1009 42.93 -51.78 5.61
C LEU A 1009 44.02 -52.71 5.04
N PRO A 1010 43.87 -54.05 4.99
CA PRO A 1010 44.88 -54.93 4.40
C PRO A 1010 45.21 -54.59 2.94
N GLU A 1011 44.19 -54.42 2.08
CA GLU A 1011 44.38 -54.09 0.67
C GLU A 1011 45.13 -52.77 0.48
N LEU A 1012 44.76 -51.73 1.25
CA LEU A 1012 45.44 -50.43 1.21
C LEU A 1012 46.92 -50.54 1.65
N ILE A 1013 47.22 -51.38 2.64
CA ILE A 1013 48.58 -51.58 3.17
C ILE A 1013 49.43 -52.42 2.19
N GLU A 1014 48.85 -53.44 1.54
CA GLU A 1014 49.51 -54.21 0.48
C GLU A 1014 49.80 -53.37 -0.77
N GLU A 1015 48.95 -52.39 -1.11
CA GLU A 1015 49.25 -51.34 -2.11
C GLU A 1015 50.36 -50.36 -1.67
N GLY A 1016 50.91 -50.47 -0.46
CA GLY A 1016 51.98 -49.61 0.04
C GLY A 1016 51.54 -48.19 0.37
N ARG A 1017 50.25 -47.99 0.67
CA ARG A 1017 49.66 -46.70 1.06
C ARG A 1017 49.99 -46.38 2.51
N ARG A 1018 49.88 -45.10 2.86
CA ARG A 1018 50.00 -44.62 4.25
C ARG A 1018 48.75 -43.86 4.66
N VAL A 1019 48.13 -44.34 5.73
CA VAL A 1019 46.74 -44.08 6.10
C VAL A 1019 46.67 -43.20 7.35
N LEU A 1020 45.94 -42.09 7.28
CA LEU A 1020 45.47 -41.35 8.46
C LEU A 1020 44.03 -41.77 8.77
N LEU A 1021 43.75 -42.22 9.99
CA LEU A 1021 42.40 -42.54 10.44
C LEU A 1021 41.96 -41.53 11.49
N PHE A 1022 40.86 -40.82 11.20
CA PHE A 1022 40.25 -39.84 12.07
C PHE A 1022 38.94 -40.34 12.68
N SER A 1023 38.79 -40.15 13.99
CA SER A 1023 37.53 -40.31 14.73
C SER A 1023 37.36 -39.20 15.75
N GLN A 1024 36.12 -38.74 16.00
CA GLN A 1024 35.83 -37.81 17.09
C GLN A 1024 35.85 -38.51 18.47
N PHE A 1025 35.71 -39.84 18.50
CA PHE A 1025 35.55 -40.65 19.70
C PHE A 1025 36.87 -41.32 20.07
N THR A 1026 37.55 -40.85 21.12
CA THR A 1026 38.79 -41.49 21.62
C THR A 1026 38.56 -42.95 22.04
N GLY A 1027 37.37 -43.29 22.53
CA GLY A 1027 36.98 -44.68 22.79
C GLY A 1027 36.90 -45.53 21.53
N MET A 1028 36.49 -44.98 20.37
CA MET A 1028 36.50 -45.72 19.10
C MET A 1028 37.93 -45.96 18.63
N LEU A 1029 38.84 -44.99 18.81
CA LEU A 1029 40.27 -45.20 18.53
C LEU A 1029 40.88 -46.29 19.41
N SER A 1030 40.42 -46.48 20.65
CA SER A 1030 40.82 -47.62 21.49
C SER A 1030 40.28 -48.95 20.95
N LEU A 1031 39.01 -49.02 20.54
CA LEU A 1031 38.43 -50.24 19.94
C LEU A 1031 39.06 -50.60 18.58
N ILE A 1032 39.45 -49.59 17.80
CA ILE A 1032 40.22 -49.76 16.55
C ILE A 1032 41.64 -50.24 16.88
N ALA A 1033 42.31 -49.65 17.87
CA ALA A 1033 43.64 -50.11 18.32
C ALA A 1033 43.63 -51.58 18.77
N GLU A 1034 42.65 -51.99 19.60
CA GLU A 1034 42.45 -53.38 20.01
C GLU A 1034 42.31 -54.32 18.80
N ALA A 1035 41.52 -53.94 17.79
CA ALA A 1035 41.34 -54.74 16.59
C ALA A 1035 42.56 -54.76 15.65
N LEU A 1036 43.38 -53.71 15.64
CA LEU A 1036 44.64 -53.65 14.88
C LEU A 1036 45.73 -54.49 15.53
N ASP A 1037 45.79 -54.53 16.86
CA ASP A 1037 46.66 -55.43 17.62
C ASP A 1037 46.29 -56.91 17.34
N GLU A 1038 44.99 -57.24 17.33
CA GLU A 1038 44.49 -58.58 16.93
C GLU A 1038 44.81 -58.92 15.47
N ALA A 1039 44.75 -57.94 14.56
CA ALA A 1039 45.13 -58.09 13.15
C ALA A 1039 46.65 -57.98 12.88
N ALA A 1040 47.47 -57.75 13.91
CA ALA A 1040 48.91 -57.51 13.83
C ALA A 1040 49.35 -56.35 12.89
N ILE A 1041 48.50 -55.34 12.70
CA ILE A 1041 48.77 -54.17 11.85
C ILE A 1041 49.51 -53.09 12.65
N PRO A 1042 50.74 -52.68 12.29
CA PRO A 1042 51.47 -51.65 13.03
C PRO A 1042 50.84 -50.25 12.88
N TYR A 1043 50.67 -49.54 13.99
CA TYR A 1043 50.12 -48.19 14.01
C TYR A 1043 50.82 -47.26 15.02
N VAL A 1044 50.51 -45.97 14.95
CA VAL A 1044 50.75 -44.97 16.01
C VAL A 1044 49.46 -44.20 16.32
N ILE A 1045 49.36 -43.63 17.53
CA ILE A 1045 48.15 -42.93 17.99
C ILE A 1045 48.44 -41.52 18.56
N LEU A 1046 47.60 -40.55 18.22
CA LEU A 1046 47.65 -39.17 18.72
C LEU A 1046 46.27 -38.71 19.22
N THR A 1047 46.17 -38.40 20.51
CA THR A 1047 44.95 -37.93 21.18
C THR A 1047 45.17 -36.57 21.87
N GLY A 1048 44.22 -36.14 22.71
CA GLY A 1048 44.42 -34.97 23.59
C GLY A 1048 45.51 -35.22 24.65
N ASP A 1049 45.56 -36.45 25.16
CA ASP A 1049 46.35 -36.86 26.32
C ASP A 1049 47.79 -37.26 25.94
N THR A 1050 48.10 -37.37 24.66
CA THR A 1050 49.45 -37.60 24.14
C THR A 1050 50.40 -36.44 24.48
N THR A 1051 51.30 -36.69 25.44
CA THR A 1051 52.32 -35.74 25.92
C THR A 1051 53.45 -35.54 24.90
N ASP A 1052 54.11 -36.62 24.46
CA ASP A 1052 55.06 -36.56 23.35
C ASP A 1052 54.32 -36.74 22.01
N ARG A 1053 54.30 -35.66 21.24
CA ARG A 1053 53.64 -35.57 19.93
C ARG A 1053 54.63 -35.60 18.77
N VAL A 1054 55.93 -35.61 19.04
CA VAL A 1054 56.98 -35.57 18.01
C VAL A 1054 57.26 -36.98 17.53
N THR A 1055 57.62 -37.89 18.44
CA THR A 1055 57.98 -39.28 18.09
C THR A 1055 56.91 -40.01 17.26
N PRO A 1056 55.59 -39.93 17.55
CA PRO A 1056 54.57 -40.58 16.71
C PRO A 1056 54.52 -40.02 15.27
N VAL A 1057 54.71 -38.70 15.10
CA VAL A 1057 54.65 -38.02 13.80
C VAL A 1057 55.91 -38.28 12.98
N GLU A 1058 57.07 -38.37 13.62
CA GLU A 1058 58.34 -38.70 12.95
C GLU A 1058 58.35 -40.14 12.45
N ARG A 1059 57.97 -41.12 13.30
CA ARG A 1059 57.87 -42.54 12.90
C ARG A 1059 56.96 -42.76 11.70
N PHE A 1060 55.77 -42.15 11.71
CA PHE A 1060 54.84 -42.26 10.58
C PHE A 1060 55.39 -41.63 9.28
N GLN A 1061 56.04 -40.46 9.36
CA GLN A 1061 56.60 -39.81 8.17
C GLN A 1061 57.90 -40.46 7.65
N GLN A 1062 58.68 -41.14 8.51
CA GLN A 1062 59.80 -41.97 8.10
C GLN A 1062 59.32 -43.28 7.44
N GLY A 1063 58.13 -43.76 7.79
CA GLY A 1063 57.51 -44.95 7.21
C GLY A 1063 57.57 -46.20 8.08
N ASP A 1064 57.94 -46.07 9.36
CA ASP A 1064 58.00 -47.16 10.35
C ASP A 1064 56.68 -47.94 10.51
N VAL A 1065 55.56 -47.28 10.22
CA VAL A 1065 54.19 -47.77 10.42
C VAL A 1065 53.28 -47.26 9.30
N PRO A 1066 52.40 -48.10 8.73
CA PRO A 1066 51.50 -47.68 7.65
C PRO A 1066 50.30 -46.82 8.12
N LEU A 1067 49.92 -46.88 9.40
CA LEU A 1067 48.66 -46.33 9.91
C LEU A 1067 48.86 -45.35 11.09
N PHE A 1068 48.16 -44.22 11.04
CA PHE A 1068 48.13 -43.21 12.11
C PHE A 1068 46.70 -42.97 12.59
N LEU A 1069 46.40 -43.39 13.82
CA LEU A 1069 45.14 -43.11 14.51
C LEU A 1069 45.18 -41.71 15.13
N ILE A 1070 44.29 -40.79 14.75
CA ILE A 1070 44.30 -39.40 15.22
C ILE A 1070 42.90 -39.01 15.69
N SER A 1071 42.75 -38.55 16.94
CA SER A 1071 41.45 -38.01 17.36
C SER A 1071 41.21 -36.68 16.66
N LEU A 1072 40.01 -36.43 16.12
CA LEU A 1072 39.83 -35.33 15.16
C LEU A 1072 40.10 -33.94 15.81
N LYS A 1073 39.89 -33.81 17.14
CA LYS A 1073 40.34 -32.64 17.93
C LYS A 1073 41.88 -32.53 18.06
N ALA A 1074 42.59 -33.65 18.09
CA ALA A 1074 44.04 -33.75 18.05
C ALA A 1074 44.63 -33.84 16.63
N GLY A 1075 43.80 -33.80 15.57
CA GLY A 1075 44.20 -33.58 14.17
C GLY A 1075 44.16 -32.11 13.74
N GLY A 1076 43.44 -31.27 14.49
CA GLY A 1076 43.39 -29.81 14.26
C GLY A 1076 44.71 -29.06 14.50
N VAL A 1077 45.69 -29.67 15.18
CA VAL A 1077 47.11 -29.20 15.18
C VAL A 1077 47.62 -29.06 13.74
N GLY A 1078 48.46 -28.07 13.48
CA GLY A 1078 49.02 -27.75 12.15
C GLY A 1078 50.09 -28.72 11.64
N LEU A 1079 49.92 -30.01 11.89
CA LEU A 1079 50.88 -31.05 11.50
C LEU A 1079 51.05 -31.08 9.97
N ASN A 1080 52.28 -31.33 9.53
CA ASN A 1080 52.57 -31.76 8.17
C ASN A 1080 52.56 -33.30 8.17
N LEU A 1081 51.69 -33.92 7.38
CA LEU A 1081 51.55 -35.38 7.27
C LEU A 1081 51.52 -35.80 5.79
N THR A 1082 52.31 -35.14 4.94
CA THR A 1082 52.38 -35.39 3.49
C THR A 1082 52.88 -36.78 3.11
N ALA A 1083 53.44 -37.54 4.06
CA ALA A 1083 53.76 -38.95 3.86
C ALA A 1083 52.50 -39.81 3.61
N ALA A 1084 51.33 -39.38 4.10
CA ALA A 1084 50.05 -40.05 3.87
C ALA A 1084 49.48 -39.73 2.48
N ASP A 1085 49.03 -40.75 1.78
CA ASP A 1085 48.27 -40.67 0.52
C ASP A 1085 46.80 -41.07 0.71
N THR A 1086 46.43 -41.56 1.90
CA THR A 1086 45.11 -42.09 2.20
C THR A 1086 44.59 -41.54 3.53
N VAL A 1087 43.33 -41.11 3.54
CA VAL A 1087 42.64 -40.56 4.72
C VAL A 1087 41.31 -41.29 4.89
N ILE A 1088 41.01 -41.74 6.11
CA ILE A 1088 39.75 -42.37 6.49
C ILE A 1088 39.11 -41.54 7.61
N HIS A 1089 37.93 -40.99 7.35
CA HIS A 1089 37.05 -40.43 8.39
C HIS A 1089 36.07 -41.52 8.82
N TYR A 1090 36.27 -42.06 10.02
CA TYR A 1090 35.47 -43.17 10.54
C TYR A 1090 34.05 -42.72 10.95
N ASP A 1091 33.89 -41.45 11.33
CA ASP A 1091 32.63 -40.87 11.76
C ASP A 1091 32.49 -39.38 11.34
N PRO A 1092 31.32 -38.94 10.84
CA PRO A 1092 31.12 -37.58 10.37
C PRO A 1092 30.90 -36.58 11.51
N TRP A 1093 31.46 -35.37 11.40
CA TRP A 1093 31.34 -34.26 12.35
C TRP A 1093 30.49 -33.14 11.73
N TRP A 1094 29.47 -32.68 12.46
CA TRP A 1094 28.65 -31.47 12.26
C TRP A 1094 29.30 -30.18 11.68
N ASN A 1095 30.64 -30.05 11.64
CA ASN A 1095 31.36 -28.93 11.04
C ASN A 1095 32.31 -29.47 9.94
N PRO A 1096 31.96 -29.35 8.64
CA PRO A 1096 32.77 -29.88 7.55
C PRO A 1096 34.14 -29.17 7.44
N ALA A 1097 34.29 -27.96 8.00
CA ALA A 1097 35.59 -27.29 8.08
C ALA A 1097 36.62 -28.10 8.89
N ALA A 1098 36.19 -28.86 9.90
CA ALA A 1098 37.07 -29.68 10.73
C ALA A 1098 37.54 -30.95 9.98
N GLU A 1099 36.65 -31.60 9.23
CA GLU A 1099 37.00 -32.75 8.37
C GLU A 1099 37.95 -32.32 7.24
N ASN A 1100 37.67 -31.18 6.59
CA ASN A 1100 38.54 -30.61 5.57
C ASN A 1100 39.90 -30.24 6.17
N GLN A 1101 39.94 -29.57 7.34
CA GLN A 1101 41.19 -29.26 8.05
C GLN A 1101 42.04 -30.50 8.36
N ALA A 1102 41.42 -31.62 8.73
CA ALA A 1102 42.10 -32.89 8.99
C ALA A 1102 42.59 -33.57 7.69
N THR A 1103 41.77 -33.56 6.64
CA THR A 1103 42.12 -34.07 5.29
C THR A 1103 43.31 -33.31 4.69
N ASP A 1104 43.32 -31.99 4.88
CA ASP A 1104 44.33 -31.06 4.40
C ASP A 1104 45.65 -31.13 5.19
N ARG A 1105 45.79 -32.08 6.13
CA ARG A 1105 47.09 -32.49 6.71
C ARG A 1105 47.88 -33.40 5.77
N ALA A 1106 47.19 -34.18 4.93
CA ALA A 1106 47.76 -35.01 3.87
C ALA A 1106 47.70 -34.34 2.48
N HIS A 1107 46.56 -33.75 2.11
CA HIS A 1107 46.40 -33.02 0.84
C HIS A 1107 46.90 -31.57 0.95
N ARG A 1108 48.22 -31.37 0.93
CA ARG A 1108 48.87 -30.06 1.05
C ARG A 1108 50.16 -29.99 0.22
N LEU A 1109 50.67 -28.77 0.00
CA LEU A 1109 51.88 -28.53 -0.77
C LEU A 1109 53.06 -29.35 -0.20
N GLY A 1110 53.74 -30.12 -1.07
CA GLY A 1110 54.70 -31.14 -0.67
C GLY A 1110 54.17 -32.58 -0.71
N GLN A 1111 52.90 -32.77 -1.07
CA GLN A 1111 52.32 -34.04 -1.51
C GLN A 1111 52.67 -34.31 -2.99
N ASP A 1112 53.11 -35.53 -3.30
CA ASP A 1112 53.46 -36.00 -4.65
C ASP A 1112 52.52 -37.10 -5.18
N LYS A 1113 51.77 -37.78 -4.30
CA LYS A 1113 50.77 -38.80 -4.66
C LYS A 1113 49.33 -38.24 -4.69
N PRO A 1114 48.43 -38.78 -5.53
CA PRO A 1114 46.98 -38.54 -5.42
C PRO A 1114 46.46 -38.95 -4.04
N VAL A 1115 45.57 -38.14 -3.44
CA VAL A 1115 45.08 -38.37 -2.07
C VAL A 1115 43.65 -38.92 -2.09
N PHE A 1116 43.45 -40.07 -1.47
CA PHE A 1116 42.16 -40.75 -1.37
C PHE A 1116 41.53 -40.49 0.00
N VAL A 1117 40.26 -40.09 0.02
CA VAL A 1117 39.56 -39.64 1.24
C VAL A 1117 38.28 -40.44 1.41
N TYR A 1118 38.34 -41.51 2.18
CA TYR A 1118 37.21 -42.37 2.50
C TYR A 1118 36.41 -41.77 3.67
N LYS A 1119 35.10 -41.60 3.51
CA LYS A 1119 34.16 -41.32 4.61
C LYS A 1119 33.31 -42.56 4.86
N LEU A 1120 33.42 -43.16 6.05
CA LEU A 1120 32.57 -44.29 6.44
C LEU A 1120 31.26 -43.73 7.01
N ILE A 1121 30.11 -44.11 6.45
CA ILE A 1121 28.79 -43.62 6.82
C ILE A 1121 27.85 -44.81 7.02
N ALA A 1122 27.13 -44.88 8.14
CA ALA A 1122 26.06 -45.87 8.29
C ALA A 1122 24.81 -45.46 7.48
N ALA A 1123 24.43 -46.27 6.51
CA ALA A 1123 23.30 -46.03 5.59
C ALA A 1123 21.97 -45.90 6.33
N GLY A 1124 21.07 -45.03 5.86
CA GLY A 1124 19.73 -44.82 6.44
C GLY A 1124 19.72 -44.25 7.87
N SER A 1125 20.89 -43.92 8.44
CA SER A 1125 21.07 -43.57 9.84
C SER A 1125 21.16 -42.06 10.07
N ILE A 1126 21.42 -41.67 11.32
CA ILE A 1126 21.68 -40.27 11.68
C ILE A 1126 22.96 -39.70 11.02
N GLU A 1127 23.90 -40.55 10.60
CA GLU A 1127 25.17 -40.11 10.02
C GLU A 1127 25.01 -39.60 8.58
N GLU A 1128 24.16 -40.26 7.78
CA GLU A 1128 23.82 -39.85 6.42
C GLU A 1128 23.17 -38.46 6.42
N LYS A 1129 22.16 -38.28 7.28
CA LYS A 1129 21.46 -37.00 7.50
C LYS A 1129 22.40 -35.89 8.03
N ILE A 1130 23.50 -36.25 8.70
CA ILE A 1130 24.54 -35.28 9.09
C ILE A 1130 25.34 -34.81 7.88
N VAL A 1131 25.63 -35.69 6.90
CA VAL A 1131 26.32 -35.32 5.66
C VAL A 1131 25.44 -34.42 4.79
N GLU A 1132 24.15 -34.75 4.62
CA GLU A 1132 23.19 -33.87 3.93
C GLU A 1132 23.19 -32.45 4.54
N LEU A 1133 23.17 -32.35 5.87
CA LEU A 1133 23.24 -31.08 6.60
C LEU A 1133 24.64 -30.42 6.59
N GLN A 1134 25.72 -31.12 6.24
CA GLN A 1134 27.03 -30.51 5.93
C GLN A 1134 26.97 -29.80 4.58
N GLU A 1135 26.44 -30.48 3.56
CA GLU A 1135 26.43 -30.01 2.17
C GLU A 1135 25.55 -28.76 2.00
N GLN A 1136 24.34 -28.77 2.59
CA GLN A 1136 23.46 -27.58 2.60
C GLN A 1136 24.13 -26.35 3.24
N LYS A 1137 24.92 -26.54 4.31
CA LYS A 1137 25.65 -25.44 4.97
C LYS A 1137 26.85 -24.96 4.16
N ALA A 1138 27.57 -25.87 3.52
CA ALA A 1138 28.69 -25.53 2.64
C ALA A 1138 28.22 -24.66 1.46
N GLY A 1139 27.10 -25.03 0.84
CA GLY A 1139 26.47 -24.25 -0.23
C GLY A 1139 26.09 -22.83 0.21
N LEU A 1140 25.48 -22.66 1.40
CA LEU A 1140 25.19 -21.33 1.95
C LEU A 1140 26.47 -20.51 2.19
N ALA A 1141 27.49 -21.11 2.81
CA ALA A 1141 28.73 -20.41 3.15
C ALA A 1141 29.49 -19.93 1.90
N ASP A 1142 29.52 -20.76 0.85
CA ASP A 1142 30.11 -20.38 -0.44
C ASP A 1142 29.24 -19.35 -1.17
N SER A 1143 27.90 -19.43 -1.13
CA SER A 1143 26.99 -18.47 -1.80
C SER A 1143 27.09 -17.01 -1.33
N ILE A 1144 27.80 -16.76 -0.23
CA ILE A 1144 28.09 -15.44 0.34
C ILE A 1144 29.44 -14.89 -0.18
N LEU A 1145 30.24 -15.75 -0.81
CA LEU A 1145 31.64 -15.56 -1.19
C LEU A 1145 31.92 -15.84 -2.68
N SER A 1146 31.00 -16.50 -3.40
CA SER A 1146 30.93 -16.61 -4.86
C SER A 1146 29.79 -15.74 -5.44
N GLU A 1147 29.82 -15.49 -6.75
CA GLU A 1147 28.81 -14.64 -7.41
C GLU A 1147 27.51 -15.40 -7.75
N ASP A 1148 27.59 -16.72 -7.95
CA ASP A 1148 26.44 -17.61 -8.20
C ASP A 1148 26.15 -18.54 -7.01
N ALA A 1149 24.89 -18.54 -6.52
CA ALA A 1149 24.15 -19.66 -5.90
C ALA A 1149 22.83 -19.20 -5.22
N ALA A 1150 21.72 -19.90 -5.48
CA ALA A 1150 20.40 -19.57 -4.95
C ALA A 1150 19.97 -20.46 -3.77
N GLY A 1151 19.26 -19.87 -2.79
CA GLY A 1151 18.53 -20.59 -1.74
C GLY A 1151 19.35 -21.17 -0.58
N ALA A 1152 18.75 -21.19 0.61
CA ALA A 1152 19.16 -22.03 1.74
C ALA A 1152 17.97 -22.19 2.69
N ALA A 1153 17.78 -23.39 3.24
CA ALA A 1153 16.67 -23.71 4.15
C ALA A 1153 17.00 -23.38 5.62
N LYS A 1154 15.97 -23.41 6.48
CA LYS A 1154 16.11 -23.34 7.94
C LYS A 1154 15.93 -24.74 8.51
N PHE A 1155 16.65 -25.00 9.60
CA PHE A 1155 16.35 -26.07 10.54
C PHE A 1155 15.00 -25.79 11.26
N SER A 1156 13.96 -26.56 10.96
CA SER A 1156 12.61 -26.47 11.54
C SER A 1156 12.33 -27.61 12.54
N ASP A 1157 11.08 -27.74 13.00
CA ASP A 1157 10.63 -28.94 13.72
C ASP A 1157 10.55 -30.16 12.76
N ASP A 1158 10.29 -29.93 11.46
CA ASP A 1158 10.30 -30.97 10.42
C ASP A 1158 11.71 -31.58 10.25
N ASP A 1159 12.77 -30.78 10.36
CA ASP A 1159 14.16 -31.29 10.35
C ASP A 1159 14.49 -32.15 11.58
N LEU A 1160 13.84 -31.91 12.72
CA LEU A 1160 13.99 -32.77 13.90
C LEU A 1160 13.30 -34.12 13.70
N ASP A 1161 12.07 -34.12 13.18
CA ASP A 1161 11.38 -35.37 12.84
C ASP A 1161 12.09 -36.10 11.68
N ALA A 1162 12.68 -35.39 10.71
CA ALA A 1162 13.54 -35.97 9.68
C ALA A 1162 14.78 -36.64 10.27
N LEU A 1163 15.52 -35.98 11.18
CA LEU A 1163 16.67 -36.58 11.87
C LEU A 1163 16.27 -37.86 12.62
N PHE A 1164 15.15 -37.84 13.34
CA PHE A 1164 14.65 -39.01 14.09
C PHE A 1164 13.82 -40.01 13.27
N ALA A 1165 13.62 -39.80 11.96
CA ALA A 1165 12.93 -40.76 11.09
C ALA A 1165 13.63 -42.14 11.09
N PRO A 1166 12.87 -43.25 11.04
CA PRO A 1166 13.40 -44.61 11.12
C PRO A 1166 14.28 -44.99 9.92
N MET A 1167 15.13 -45.99 10.11
CA MET A 1167 15.90 -46.57 9.01
C MET A 1167 14.98 -47.20 7.95
N PRO A 1168 15.21 -46.97 6.65
CA PRO A 1168 14.45 -47.62 5.57
C PRO A 1168 14.60 -49.14 5.63
N GLU A 1169 13.57 -49.87 5.22
CA GLU A 1169 13.63 -51.34 5.09
C GLU A 1169 14.65 -51.72 3.99
N ILE A 1170 15.46 -52.76 4.26
CA ILE A 1170 16.42 -53.28 3.27
C ILE A 1170 15.63 -54.14 2.29
N GLU A 1171 15.46 -53.67 1.05
CA GLU A 1171 14.87 -54.44 -0.06
C GLU A 1171 15.84 -55.55 -0.55
N GLY A 1172 16.11 -56.54 0.31
CA GLY A 1172 17.17 -57.52 0.06
C GLY A 1172 17.19 -58.79 0.93
N ALA A 1173 16.10 -59.13 1.63
CA ALA A 1173 16.07 -60.32 2.50
C ALA A 1173 14.74 -61.11 2.41
N ARG A 1174 14.63 -61.98 1.39
CA ARG A 1174 13.63 -63.07 1.27
C ARG A 1174 14.21 -64.29 0.57
#